data_AF-A0ABD7EL92-F1
#
_entry.id   AF-A0ABD7EL92-F1
#
_cell.length_a   1.000
_cell.length_b   1.000
_cell.length_c   1.000
_cell.angle_alpha   90.00
_cell.angle_beta   90.00
_cell.angle_gamma   90.00
#
_symmetry.space_group_name_H-M   'P 1'
#
loop_
_entity.id
_entity.type
_entity.pdbx_description
1 polymer ?
#
loop_
_entity_poly.entity_id
_entity_poly.type
_entity_poly.pdbx_seq_one_letter_code
_entity_poly.pdbx_strand_id
1 'polypeptide(L)'
;MNKGYKVARTIMLIPVGTGVGVTSVSLGVVRAMERHGVNVSFFKPVAQPRPGETGAERSTAVIRAAANINPPEPFTLSYAENMISSSNTDILLEEIVARFEEHVKSSGAEVLVVEGMVPTDKQPFANKLNYDVAKALDADMVFVTHPGHDSSQKLKERIELACSNFGGVNNPRIVGCVINKVGAPVDEHGVTRPDLTEMFEAHHHASDAAHNLEVLQVFGKSPLRILGCIPWNTQLIAPRAKDLAKHLAAKILHKGELDSRRLQTVTFCARSIHNMVEHFRPGSLLVTSGDRSDVIVSACLSAMNGVKLGALLLTGNYHPEPQVMALCQQAMATGLPIMMTGTNTWQTAVSLQNFNVDIPEDDRERIELVQDYVAGHIDKHWIESLTISSTRSRRLSPPAFRYQLTELARQANKRVVLPEGDEPRTIKAAAICAERGIARPVLLGNPEEIRRVAEQQGVVLTDRVEIIDPAVVRERYVPRLVELRKNKGMTEVVAREQLEDNVVLGTMMLERNEVDGLVSGAVHTTANTIRPPMQIIKTAPGSSLISSIFFMLLPDQVLVYGDCAINPDPTAEQLAEIAIQSADSAAAFGIEPRVAMISYSTGTSGAGADVEKVREATELAKAKRPDLIIDGPLQYDAAIMENVAKSKAPNSPVAGKATVFVFPDLNTGNTTYKAVQRSADLVSIGPMLQGMRKPVNDLSRGALVDDIVYTIALTGIQAAQADEQA
;
A
#
# COMPACT_ATOMS: atom_id res chain seq x y z
N MET A 1 -16.61 -23.39 12.67
CA MET A 1 -15.18 -23.73 12.84
C MET A 1 -14.35 -22.67 12.13
N ASN A 2 -13.92 -21.63 12.85
CA ASN A 2 -13.08 -20.57 12.30
C ASN A 2 -11.68 -21.11 12.05
N LYS A 3 -11.34 -21.41 10.78
CA LYS A 3 -9.94 -21.34 10.35
C LYS A 3 -9.57 -19.87 10.46
N GLY A 4 -8.96 -19.46 11.58
CA GLY A 4 -8.43 -18.12 11.74
C GLY A 4 -7.47 -17.86 10.59
N TYR A 5 -7.84 -16.97 9.67
CA TYR A 5 -6.94 -16.51 8.62
C TYR A 5 -5.71 -15.93 9.32
N LYS A 6 -4.55 -16.58 9.16
CA LYS A 6 -3.25 -16.04 9.58
C LYS A 6 -3.02 -14.80 8.72
N VAL A 7 -3.22 -13.61 9.30
CA VAL A 7 -3.01 -12.35 8.58
C VAL A 7 -1.51 -12.21 8.33
N ALA A 8 -1.11 -12.09 7.06
CA ALA A 8 0.28 -11.87 6.71
C ALA A 8 0.76 -10.53 7.27
N ARG A 9 1.94 -10.51 7.89
CA ARG A 9 2.54 -9.28 8.40
C ARG A 9 3.24 -8.54 7.26
N THR A 10 2.90 -7.27 7.04
CA THR A 10 3.52 -6.46 5.99
C THR A 10 4.61 -5.57 6.57
N ILE A 11 5.79 -5.56 5.93
CA ILE A 11 6.91 -4.69 6.30
C ILE A 11 7.31 -3.89 5.07
N MET A 12 7.40 -2.58 5.20
CA MET A 12 7.84 -1.70 4.11
C MET A 12 9.21 -1.12 4.39
N LEU A 13 10.17 -1.39 3.52
CA LEU A 13 11.50 -0.79 3.54
C LEU A 13 11.44 0.60 2.92
N ILE A 14 11.64 1.63 3.73
CA ILE A 14 11.54 3.04 3.35
C ILE A 14 12.95 3.62 3.19
N PRO A 15 13.40 3.94 1.97
CA PRO A 15 14.70 4.55 1.75
C PRO A 15 14.72 6.01 2.26
N VAL A 16 15.66 6.31 3.17
CA VAL A 16 15.92 7.65 3.70
C VAL A 16 17.12 8.24 2.96
N GLY A 17 16.86 8.73 1.75
CA GLY A 17 17.84 9.34 0.85
C GLY A 17 18.16 8.50 -0.39
N THR A 18 18.98 9.07 -1.28
CA THR A 18 19.49 8.39 -2.47
C THR A 18 20.67 7.48 -2.11
N GLY A 19 20.96 6.47 -2.94
CA GLY A 19 22.16 5.64 -2.77
C GLY A 19 22.17 4.71 -1.54
N VAL A 20 21.10 4.63 -0.76
CA VAL A 20 21.00 3.80 0.46
C VAL A 20 21.09 2.29 0.20
N GLY A 21 20.91 1.85 -1.06
CA GLY A 21 20.98 0.45 -1.43
C GLY A 21 19.79 -0.38 -0.93
N VAL A 22 18.57 0.18 -1.03
CA VAL A 22 17.34 -0.46 -0.53
C VAL A 22 17.15 -1.86 -1.11
N THR A 23 17.43 -2.08 -2.40
CA THR A 23 17.34 -3.41 -3.04
C THR A 23 18.28 -4.45 -2.43
N SER A 24 19.52 -4.07 -2.07
CA SER A 24 20.44 -4.97 -1.37
C SER A 24 19.92 -5.33 0.02
N VAL A 25 19.29 -4.36 0.71
CA VAL A 25 18.66 -4.59 2.01
C VAL A 25 17.42 -5.46 1.87
N SER A 26 16.57 -5.23 0.87
CA SER A 26 15.43 -6.08 0.53
C SER A 26 15.85 -7.55 0.38
N LEU A 27 16.90 -7.81 -0.41
CA LEU A 27 17.45 -9.16 -0.62
C LEU A 27 17.90 -9.80 0.69
N GLY A 28 18.69 -9.07 1.48
CA GLY A 28 19.20 -9.59 2.74
C GLY A 28 18.13 -9.83 3.80
N VAL A 29 17.09 -8.97 3.86
CA VAL A 29 15.95 -9.15 4.77
C VAL A 29 15.13 -10.38 4.36
N VAL A 30 14.84 -10.55 3.06
CA VAL A 30 14.17 -11.76 2.54
C VAL A 30 14.99 -13.01 2.86
N ARG A 31 16.30 -12.98 2.59
CA ARG A 31 17.20 -14.11 2.89
C ARG A 31 17.32 -14.42 4.37
N ALA A 32 17.32 -13.40 5.24
CA ALA A 32 17.30 -13.60 6.69
C ALA A 32 16.00 -14.31 7.12
N MET A 33 14.86 -13.90 6.58
CA MET A 33 13.57 -14.55 6.84
C MET A 33 13.55 -16.01 6.38
N GLU A 34 14.02 -16.31 5.16
CA GLU A 34 14.13 -17.68 4.64
C GLU A 34 14.99 -18.58 5.54
N ARG A 35 16.15 -18.10 6.00
CA ARG A 35 17.05 -18.83 6.92
C ARG A 35 16.39 -19.16 8.25
N HIS A 36 15.42 -18.37 8.67
CA HIS A 36 14.63 -18.58 9.88
C HIS A 36 13.33 -19.36 9.64
N GLY A 37 13.13 -19.91 8.43
CA GLY A 37 11.97 -20.73 8.09
C GLY A 37 10.67 -19.94 7.93
N VAL A 38 10.76 -18.61 7.74
CA VAL A 38 9.60 -17.75 7.53
C VAL A 38 9.16 -17.82 6.09
N ASN A 39 7.87 -18.07 5.84
CA ASN A 39 7.34 -17.99 4.49
C ASN A 39 7.19 -16.52 4.08
N VAL A 40 8.12 -16.03 3.27
CA VAL A 40 8.22 -14.61 2.87
C VAL A 40 7.89 -14.43 1.39
N SER A 41 7.23 -13.31 1.06
CA SER A 41 7.11 -12.83 -0.32
C SER A 41 7.55 -11.37 -0.45
N PHE A 42 7.67 -10.89 -1.68
CA PHE A 42 8.17 -9.56 -2.01
C PHE A 42 7.20 -8.81 -2.91
N PHE A 43 7.04 -7.51 -2.65
CA PHE A 43 6.19 -6.63 -3.45
C PHE A 43 6.87 -5.29 -3.69
N LYS A 44 6.85 -4.82 -4.93
CA LYS A 44 7.24 -3.45 -5.26
C LYS A 44 6.03 -2.72 -5.84
N PRO A 45 5.54 -1.64 -5.19
CA PRO A 45 4.35 -0.94 -5.67
C PRO A 45 4.60 -0.22 -7.00
N VAL A 46 5.67 0.57 -7.08
CA VAL A 46 5.96 1.45 -8.23
C VAL A 46 7.38 1.22 -8.72
N ALA A 47 7.54 1.08 -10.04
CA ALA A 47 8.82 0.92 -10.69
C ALA A 47 9.62 2.23 -10.66
N GLN A 48 10.94 2.12 -10.55
CA GLN A 48 11.84 3.28 -10.69
C GLN A 48 12.99 2.93 -11.64
N PRO A 49 12.70 2.79 -12.96
CA PRO A 49 13.74 2.54 -13.94
C PRO A 49 14.67 3.77 -14.04
N ARG A 50 15.97 3.53 -14.24
CA ARG A 50 16.90 4.62 -14.54
C ARG A 50 16.75 5.07 -15.99
N PRO A 51 17.20 6.31 -16.33
CA PRO A 51 17.18 6.78 -17.71
C PRO A 51 17.89 5.79 -18.66
N GLY A 52 17.18 5.36 -19.70
CA GLY A 52 17.70 4.41 -20.70
C GLY A 52 17.58 2.93 -20.34
N GLU A 53 17.11 2.58 -19.14
CA GLU A 53 16.78 1.19 -18.81
C GLU A 53 15.47 0.77 -19.50
N THR A 54 15.51 -0.39 -20.16
CA THR A 54 14.34 -1.06 -20.75
C THR A 54 14.29 -2.50 -20.24
N GLY A 55 13.09 -3.03 -20.00
CA GLY A 55 12.90 -4.39 -19.48
C GLY A 55 12.19 -4.43 -18.12
N ALA A 56 12.32 -5.56 -17.42
CA ALA A 56 11.70 -5.79 -16.13
C ALA A 56 12.26 -4.84 -15.05
N GLU A 57 11.45 -4.56 -14.03
CA GLU A 57 11.93 -3.77 -12.90
C GLU A 57 13.00 -4.55 -12.12
N ARG A 58 14.14 -3.89 -11.90
CA ARG A 58 15.37 -4.52 -11.42
C ARG A 58 15.23 -5.24 -10.09
N SER A 59 14.53 -4.63 -9.13
CA SER A 59 14.40 -5.16 -7.78
C SER A 59 13.57 -6.44 -7.79
N THR A 60 12.47 -6.43 -8.54
CA THR A 60 11.63 -7.61 -8.77
C THR A 60 12.37 -8.70 -9.55
N ALA A 61 13.16 -8.34 -10.56
CA ALA A 61 13.95 -9.28 -11.35
C ALA A 61 15.05 -9.95 -10.50
N VAL A 62 15.77 -9.15 -9.70
CA VAL A 62 16.83 -9.66 -8.81
C VAL A 62 16.26 -10.55 -7.72
N ILE A 63 15.12 -10.18 -7.10
CA ILE A 63 14.45 -11.03 -6.11
C ILE A 63 13.99 -12.36 -6.73
N ARG A 64 13.45 -12.33 -7.95
CA ARG A 64 13.04 -13.54 -8.69
C ARG A 64 14.22 -14.46 -9.00
N ALA A 65 15.41 -13.88 -9.21
CA ALA A 65 16.64 -14.64 -9.44
C ALA A 65 17.27 -15.17 -8.14
N ALA A 66 17.07 -14.48 -7.01
CA ALA A 66 17.65 -14.78 -5.71
C ALA A 66 16.89 -15.85 -4.93
N ALA A 67 15.56 -15.74 -4.94
CA ALA A 67 14.64 -16.50 -4.11
C ALA A 67 13.58 -17.18 -4.98
N ASN A 68 12.92 -18.21 -4.45
CA ASN A 68 11.77 -18.83 -5.13
C ASN A 68 10.50 -17.99 -4.97
N ILE A 69 10.61 -16.69 -5.22
CA ILE A 69 9.55 -15.69 -5.05
C ILE A 69 9.25 -15.11 -6.42
N ASN A 70 7.97 -15.08 -6.79
CA ASN A 70 7.50 -14.48 -8.02
C ASN A 70 6.74 -13.19 -7.71
N PRO A 71 7.45 -12.05 -7.56
CA PRO A 71 6.79 -10.78 -7.32
C PRO A 71 5.92 -10.37 -8.53
N PRO A 72 4.79 -9.69 -8.30
CA PRO A 72 3.98 -9.13 -9.38
C PRO A 72 4.70 -7.94 -10.03
N GLU A 73 4.32 -7.62 -11.27
CA GLU A 73 4.85 -6.46 -11.96
C GLU A 73 4.40 -5.15 -11.27
N PRO A 74 5.33 -4.21 -10.99
CA PRO A 74 5.01 -2.93 -10.39
C PRO A 74 4.25 -2.01 -11.36
N PHE A 75 3.56 -0.99 -10.82
CA PHE A 75 3.04 0.10 -11.67
C PHE A 75 4.20 0.87 -12.30
N THR A 76 4.04 1.30 -13.55
CA THR A 76 5.07 2.13 -14.19
C THR A 76 5.17 3.48 -13.50
N LEU A 77 6.37 4.04 -13.48
CA LEU A 77 6.60 5.37 -12.91
C LEU A 77 5.71 6.44 -13.57
N SER A 78 5.60 6.40 -14.90
CA SER A 78 4.78 7.33 -15.68
C SER A 78 3.29 7.23 -15.34
N TYR A 79 2.77 6.02 -15.10
CA TYR A 79 1.39 5.84 -14.68
C TYR A 79 1.16 6.43 -13.28
N ALA A 80 2.05 6.15 -12.33
CA ALA A 80 1.96 6.71 -10.98
C ALA A 80 2.05 8.25 -10.99
N GLU A 81 2.96 8.83 -11.77
CA GLU A 81 3.10 10.28 -11.96
C GLU A 81 1.83 10.92 -12.54
N ASN A 82 1.24 10.29 -13.56
CA ASN A 82 -0.01 10.76 -14.16
C ASN A 82 -1.17 10.76 -13.15
N MET A 83 -1.31 9.67 -12.39
CA MET A 83 -2.36 9.55 -11.36
C MET A 83 -2.20 10.60 -10.26
N ILE A 84 -0.97 10.82 -9.78
CA ILE A 84 -0.69 11.84 -8.75
C ILE A 84 -0.94 13.25 -9.30
N SER A 85 -0.48 13.55 -10.51
CA SER A 85 -0.65 14.88 -11.14
C SER A 85 -2.12 15.21 -11.45
N SER A 86 -2.96 14.19 -11.63
CA SER A 86 -4.39 14.33 -11.93
C SER A 86 -5.27 14.24 -10.67
N SER A 87 -4.68 14.34 -9.47
CA SER A 87 -5.37 14.22 -8.19
C SER A 87 -6.10 12.88 -7.96
N ASN A 88 -5.65 11.82 -8.64
CA ASN A 88 -6.23 10.46 -8.58
C ASN A 88 -5.37 9.51 -7.73
N THR A 89 -4.64 10.04 -6.74
CA THR A 89 -3.76 9.23 -5.86
C THR A 89 -4.54 8.15 -5.11
N ASP A 90 -5.78 8.42 -4.69
CA ASP A 90 -6.63 7.43 -4.01
C ASP A 90 -6.91 6.20 -4.89
N ILE A 91 -7.14 6.42 -6.19
CA ILE A 91 -7.37 5.34 -7.15
C ILE A 91 -6.08 4.54 -7.32
N LEU A 92 -4.93 5.21 -7.46
CA LEU A 92 -3.63 4.53 -7.52
C LEU A 92 -3.39 3.66 -6.27
N LEU A 93 -3.71 4.17 -5.07
CA LEU A 93 -3.57 3.41 -3.83
C LEU A 93 -4.53 2.21 -3.77
N GLU A 94 -5.76 2.36 -4.25
CA GLU A 94 -6.72 1.25 -4.35
C GLU A 94 -6.23 0.17 -5.31
N GLU A 95 -5.69 0.54 -6.47
CA GLU A 95 -5.10 -0.42 -7.43
C GLU A 95 -3.83 -1.10 -6.88
N ILE A 96 -3.00 -0.36 -6.11
CA ILE A 96 -1.86 -0.94 -5.39
C ILE A 96 -2.33 -1.96 -4.37
N VAL A 97 -3.36 -1.65 -3.57
CA VAL A 97 -3.93 -2.60 -2.61
C VAL A 97 -4.51 -3.82 -3.33
N ALA A 98 -5.23 -3.63 -4.44
CA ALA A 98 -5.81 -4.72 -5.20
C ALA A 98 -4.74 -5.73 -5.66
N ARG A 99 -3.65 -5.23 -6.27
CA ARG A 99 -2.53 -6.07 -6.71
C ARG A 99 -1.78 -6.72 -5.55
N PHE A 100 -1.66 -6.01 -4.43
CA PHE A 100 -1.07 -6.54 -3.21
C PHE A 100 -1.90 -7.68 -2.62
N GLU A 101 -3.21 -7.51 -2.47
CA GLU A 101 -4.10 -8.55 -1.90
C GLU A 101 -4.17 -9.80 -2.78
N GLU A 102 -4.21 -9.65 -4.10
CA GLU A 102 -4.12 -10.78 -5.03
C GLU A 102 -2.80 -11.54 -4.86
N HIS A 103 -1.70 -10.82 -4.64
CA HIS A 103 -0.39 -11.40 -4.38
C HIS A 103 -0.31 -12.10 -3.02
N VAL A 104 -0.89 -11.51 -1.96
CA VAL A 104 -0.98 -12.15 -0.63
C VAL A 104 -1.75 -13.47 -0.74
N LYS A 105 -2.90 -13.47 -1.42
CA LYS A 105 -3.74 -14.67 -1.60
C LYS A 105 -3.04 -15.77 -2.39
N SER A 106 -2.29 -15.42 -3.43
CA SER A 106 -1.61 -16.39 -4.30
C SER A 106 -0.28 -16.90 -3.73
N SER A 107 0.45 -16.10 -2.96
CA SER A 107 1.74 -16.49 -2.36
C SER A 107 1.58 -17.35 -1.10
N GLY A 108 0.50 -17.16 -0.32
CA GLY A 108 0.33 -17.82 0.97
C GLY A 108 1.40 -17.42 2.01
N ALA A 109 2.09 -16.30 1.79
CA ALA A 109 3.18 -15.83 2.64
C ALA A 109 2.70 -15.40 4.02
N GLU A 110 3.51 -15.65 5.04
CA GLU A 110 3.29 -15.19 6.41
C GLU A 110 3.78 -13.75 6.60
N VAL A 111 4.81 -13.36 5.86
CA VAL A 111 5.39 -12.02 5.88
C VAL A 111 5.57 -11.50 4.46
N LEU A 112 5.17 -10.26 4.20
CA LEU A 112 5.43 -9.57 2.93
C LEU A 112 6.41 -8.43 3.13
N VAL A 113 7.49 -8.43 2.35
CA VAL A 113 8.46 -7.34 2.28
C VAL A 113 8.10 -6.44 1.10
N VAL A 114 7.78 -5.18 1.39
CA VAL A 114 7.44 -4.14 0.42
C VAL A 114 8.64 -3.22 0.26
N GLU A 115 9.11 -3.01 -0.97
CA GLU A 115 10.17 -2.04 -1.24
C GLU A 115 9.59 -0.68 -1.62
N GLY A 116 9.92 0.36 -0.85
CA GLY A 116 9.53 1.73 -1.11
C GLY A 116 10.33 2.41 -2.23
N MET A 117 9.76 3.47 -2.78
CA MET A 117 10.41 4.32 -3.77
C MET A 117 11.55 5.13 -3.16
N VAL A 118 12.71 5.16 -3.83
CA VAL A 118 13.84 6.01 -3.47
C VAL A 118 13.50 7.47 -3.80
N PRO A 119 13.57 8.40 -2.83
CA PRO A 119 13.38 9.82 -3.11
C PRO A 119 14.55 10.35 -3.95
N THR A 120 14.23 11.07 -5.03
CA THR A 120 15.21 11.75 -5.88
C THR A 120 14.70 13.15 -6.23
N ASP A 121 15.58 14.01 -6.77
CA ASP A 121 15.20 15.35 -7.24
C ASP A 121 14.11 15.33 -8.32
N LYS A 122 14.00 14.23 -9.07
CA LYS A 122 12.95 14.03 -10.08
C LYS A 122 11.65 13.50 -9.50
N GLN A 123 11.69 12.87 -8.33
CA GLN A 123 10.53 12.30 -7.65
C GLN A 123 10.39 12.83 -6.22
N PRO A 124 10.10 14.14 -6.03
CA PRO A 124 9.93 14.72 -4.70
C PRO A 124 8.72 14.12 -3.94
N PHE A 125 7.76 13.54 -4.66
CA PHE A 125 6.57 12.90 -4.08
C PHE A 125 6.84 11.52 -3.45
N ALA A 126 8.03 10.92 -3.65
CA ALA A 126 8.31 9.53 -3.25
C ALA A 126 8.06 9.27 -1.76
N ASN A 127 8.48 10.18 -0.86
CA ASN A 127 8.26 10.01 0.58
C ASN A 127 6.78 10.03 0.94
N LYS A 128 6.01 10.94 0.34
CA LYS A 128 4.56 11.04 0.55
C LYS A 128 3.86 9.78 0.07
N LEU A 129 4.18 9.32 -1.15
CA LEU A 129 3.63 8.09 -1.70
C LEU A 129 4.02 6.86 -0.87
N ASN A 130 5.27 6.76 -0.43
CA ASN A 130 5.73 5.69 0.46
C ASN A 130 4.91 5.64 1.75
N TYR A 131 4.64 6.79 2.36
CA TYR A 131 3.83 6.85 3.57
C TYR A 131 2.37 6.44 3.31
N ASP A 132 1.79 6.92 2.21
CA ASP A 132 0.41 6.58 1.85
C ASP A 132 0.26 5.09 1.48
N VAL A 133 1.22 4.50 0.79
CA VAL A 133 1.28 3.06 0.52
C VAL A 133 1.48 2.26 1.81
N ALA A 134 2.40 2.66 2.69
CA ALA A 134 2.60 1.99 3.97
C ALA A 134 1.31 1.98 4.80
N LYS A 135 0.55 3.09 4.79
CA LYS A 135 -0.77 3.13 5.43
C LYS A 135 -1.79 2.25 4.72
N ALA A 136 -1.85 2.31 3.39
CA ALA A 136 -2.79 1.54 2.59
C ALA A 136 -2.66 0.03 2.83
N LEU A 137 -1.41 -0.46 2.95
CA LEU A 137 -1.08 -1.87 3.14
C LEU A 137 -1.00 -2.33 4.61
N ASP A 138 -1.31 -1.45 5.58
CA ASP A 138 -1.11 -1.65 7.04
C ASP A 138 0.30 -2.16 7.36
N ALA A 139 1.32 -1.58 6.71
CA ALA A 139 2.71 -2.03 6.81
C ALA A 139 3.46 -1.39 7.98
N ASP A 140 4.29 -2.19 8.65
CA ASP A 140 5.32 -1.72 9.56
C ASP A 140 6.49 -1.13 8.74
N MET A 141 6.89 0.11 9.02
CA MET A 141 7.92 0.83 8.30
C MET A 141 9.30 0.59 8.91
N VAL A 142 10.25 0.16 8.08
CA VAL A 142 11.67 0.03 8.41
C VAL A 142 12.46 1.00 7.55
N PHE A 143 13.16 1.93 8.17
CA PHE A 143 13.95 2.91 7.43
C PHE A 143 15.27 2.30 6.95
N VAL A 144 15.66 2.58 5.72
CA VAL A 144 16.95 2.16 5.16
C VAL A 144 17.76 3.40 4.84
N THR A 145 18.94 3.53 5.46
CA THR A 145 19.80 4.71 5.29
C THR A 145 21.27 4.33 5.21
N HIS A 146 22.16 5.29 4.96
CA HIS A 146 23.61 5.09 5.00
C HIS A 146 24.27 6.27 5.73
N PRO A 147 25.41 6.12 6.43
CA PRO A 147 26.02 7.26 7.14
C PRO A 147 26.42 8.43 6.22
N GLY A 148 27.10 8.16 5.10
CA GLY A 148 27.66 9.24 4.29
C GLY A 148 28.82 9.92 5.04
N HIS A 149 28.88 11.26 5.02
CA HIS A 149 29.79 12.06 5.88
C HIS A 149 29.25 12.34 7.28
N ASP A 150 28.04 11.87 7.59
CA ASP A 150 27.42 12.22 8.86
C ASP A 150 28.13 11.52 10.02
N SER A 151 28.42 12.28 11.08
CA SER A 151 28.74 11.68 12.37
C SER A 151 27.54 10.88 12.88
N SER A 152 27.76 9.93 13.79
CA SER A 152 26.70 9.10 14.37
C SER A 152 25.53 9.94 14.93
N GLN A 153 25.83 11.12 15.49
CA GLN A 153 24.84 12.07 15.99
C GLN A 153 24.04 12.76 14.87
N LYS A 154 24.71 13.24 13.81
CA LYS A 154 24.01 13.85 12.66
C LYS A 154 23.15 12.83 11.92
N LEU A 155 23.63 11.59 11.79
CA LEU A 155 22.87 10.49 11.21
C LEU A 155 21.58 10.24 11.99
N LYS A 156 21.67 10.22 13.33
CA LYS A 156 20.50 10.11 14.21
C LYS A 156 19.51 11.26 13.97
N GLU A 157 19.97 12.50 13.98
CA GLU A 157 19.13 13.68 13.74
C GLU A 157 18.44 13.61 12.37
N ARG A 158 19.14 13.16 11.33
CA ARG A 158 18.58 12.98 9.99
C ARG A 158 17.48 11.93 9.94
N ILE A 159 17.64 10.82 10.65
CA ILE A 159 16.62 9.76 10.74
C ILE A 159 15.41 10.24 11.55
N GLU A 160 15.63 10.95 12.67
CA GLU A 160 14.56 11.53 13.48
C GLU A 160 13.79 12.60 12.69
N LEU A 161 14.48 13.41 11.90
CA LEU A 161 13.86 14.34 10.95
C LEU A 161 13.08 13.58 9.88
N ALA A 162 13.62 12.48 9.34
CA ALA A 162 12.91 11.67 8.36
C ALA A 162 11.59 11.13 8.93
N CYS A 163 11.54 10.76 10.23
CA CYS A 163 10.31 10.31 10.88
C CYS A 163 9.19 11.35 10.80
N SER A 164 9.50 12.66 10.76
CA SER A 164 8.49 13.71 10.63
C SER A 164 7.63 13.57 9.36
N ASN A 165 8.20 13.06 8.27
CA ASN A 165 7.48 12.80 7.02
C ASN A 165 6.54 11.59 7.09
N PHE A 166 6.68 10.75 8.13
CA PHE A 166 5.96 9.49 8.29
C PHE A 166 5.17 9.45 9.62
N GLY A 167 4.60 10.59 10.04
CA GLY A 167 3.76 10.66 11.25
C GLY A 167 4.52 10.91 12.56
N GLY A 168 5.82 11.23 12.48
CA GLY A 168 6.65 11.60 13.63
C GLY A 168 7.26 10.40 14.36
N VAL A 169 8.14 10.71 15.32
CA VAL A 169 8.94 9.72 16.08
C VAL A 169 8.08 8.79 16.94
N ASN A 170 6.86 9.23 17.31
CA ASN A 170 5.92 8.45 18.09
C ASN A 170 5.00 7.57 17.23
N ASN A 171 5.18 7.52 15.91
CA ASN A 171 4.37 6.66 15.07
C ASN A 171 4.68 5.18 15.38
N PRO A 172 3.71 4.40 15.91
CA PRO A 172 3.94 3.02 16.32
C PRO A 172 4.24 2.09 15.12
N ARG A 173 3.99 2.53 13.88
CA ARG A 173 4.31 1.77 12.67
C ARG A 173 5.79 1.87 12.29
N ILE A 174 6.54 2.83 12.82
CA ILE A 174 8.00 2.91 12.57
C ILE A 174 8.69 1.95 13.54
N VAL A 175 9.11 0.79 13.04
CA VAL A 175 9.65 -0.29 13.89
C VAL A 175 11.17 -0.23 14.07
N GLY A 176 11.87 0.48 13.19
CA GLY A 176 13.31 0.68 13.32
C GLY A 176 14.01 1.08 12.02
N CYS A 177 15.34 0.98 12.03
CA CYS A 177 16.19 1.37 10.91
C CYS A 177 17.29 0.35 10.62
N VAL A 178 17.55 0.09 9.35
CA VAL A 178 18.73 -0.60 8.83
C VAL A 178 19.71 0.44 8.30
N ILE A 179 20.92 0.45 8.83
CA ILE A 179 22.01 1.32 8.38
C ILE A 179 22.91 0.49 7.47
N ASN A 180 22.91 0.85 6.19
CA ASN A 180 23.70 0.19 5.16
C ASN A 180 24.99 0.97 4.87
N LYS A 181 25.97 0.29 4.26
CA LYS A 181 27.22 0.90 3.76
C LYS A 181 28.01 1.64 4.84
N VAL A 182 28.10 1.09 6.04
CA VAL A 182 28.84 1.71 7.14
C VAL A 182 30.34 1.63 6.87
N GLY A 183 31.04 2.76 6.97
CA GLY A 183 32.46 2.85 6.60
C GLY A 183 32.73 2.92 5.09
N ALA A 184 31.71 3.18 4.27
CA ALA A 184 31.90 3.31 2.82
C ALA A 184 32.67 4.59 2.46
N PRO A 185 33.53 4.54 1.43
CA PRO A 185 34.17 5.74 0.89
C PRO A 185 33.12 6.67 0.27
N VAL A 186 33.29 7.96 0.51
CA VAL A 186 32.34 9.02 0.15
C VAL A 186 33.08 10.17 -0.53
N ASP A 187 32.43 10.80 -1.51
CA ASP A 187 32.95 12.01 -2.17
C ASP A 187 32.77 13.27 -1.33
N GLU A 188 33.23 14.44 -1.80
CA GLU A 188 33.04 15.74 -1.11
C GLU A 188 31.56 16.08 -0.78
N HIS A 189 30.59 15.41 -1.42
CA HIS A 189 29.16 15.61 -1.22
C HIS A 189 28.51 14.52 -0.35
N GLY A 190 29.28 13.56 0.18
CA GLY A 190 28.79 12.50 1.06
C GLY A 190 28.07 11.37 0.34
N VAL A 191 28.12 11.35 -0.99
CA VAL A 191 27.58 10.25 -1.80
C VAL A 191 28.59 9.12 -1.76
N THR A 192 28.11 7.90 -1.46
CA THR A 192 28.97 6.72 -1.57
C THR A 192 29.45 6.58 -3.01
N ARG A 193 30.70 6.95 -3.25
CA ARG A 193 31.36 6.68 -4.51
C ARG A 193 32.24 5.47 -4.29
N PRO A 194 31.99 4.36 -5.01
CA PRO A 194 33.05 3.40 -5.23
C PRO A 194 34.06 4.08 -6.15
N ASP A 195 34.91 4.92 -5.59
CA ASP A 195 36.02 5.48 -6.34
C ASP A 195 36.97 4.32 -6.65
N LEU A 196 36.75 3.70 -7.82
CA LEU A 196 37.57 2.60 -8.30
C LEU A 196 39.02 3.07 -8.54
N THR A 197 39.25 4.38 -8.62
CA THR A 197 40.53 5.04 -8.92
C THR A 197 41.42 5.28 -7.70
N GLU A 198 40.84 5.46 -6.51
CA GLU A 198 41.58 5.80 -5.27
C GLU A 198 41.48 4.73 -4.16
N MET A 199 41.50 3.45 -4.51
CA MET A 199 41.63 2.35 -3.52
C MET A 199 43.03 2.27 -2.83
N PHE A 200 43.87 3.30 -2.93
CA PHE A 200 45.25 3.26 -2.46
C PHE A 200 45.59 4.15 -1.25
N GLU A 201 44.68 4.99 -0.76
CA GLU A 201 44.94 5.74 0.50
C GLU A 201 44.36 5.07 1.77
N ALA A 202 43.54 4.01 1.62
CA ALA A 202 42.87 3.34 2.75
C ALA A 202 43.74 2.34 3.55
N HIS A 203 44.97 2.69 3.91
CA HIS A 203 45.76 1.97 4.92
C HIS A 203 45.27 2.22 6.38
N HIS A 204 43.98 2.52 6.58
CA HIS A 204 43.38 2.74 7.89
C HIS A 204 42.13 1.88 8.15
N HIS A 205 42.16 0.58 7.84
CA HIS A 205 41.14 -0.38 8.29
C HIS A 205 41.38 -0.86 9.74
N ALA A 206 41.44 0.10 10.67
CA ALA A 206 41.20 -0.11 12.09
C ALA A 206 39.92 0.63 12.58
N SER A 207 39.22 1.34 11.68
CA SER A 207 38.07 2.21 11.99
C SER A 207 36.69 1.55 11.85
N ASP A 208 36.54 0.44 11.11
CA ASP A 208 35.22 -0.13 10.79
C ASP A 208 34.47 -0.64 12.04
N ALA A 209 35.17 -1.37 12.92
CA ALA A 209 34.57 -1.88 14.16
C ALA A 209 34.26 -0.75 15.16
N ALA A 210 35.13 0.27 15.23
CA ALA A 210 34.93 1.42 16.11
C ALA A 210 33.73 2.26 15.66
N HIS A 211 33.59 2.50 14.36
CA HIS A 211 32.48 3.26 13.79
C HIS A 211 31.15 2.52 13.94
N ASN A 212 31.12 1.19 13.74
CA ASN A 212 29.94 0.37 14.01
C ASN A 212 29.50 0.47 15.48
N LEU A 213 30.46 0.41 16.43
CA LEU A 213 30.16 0.53 17.86
C LEU A 213 29.60 1.92 18.21
N GLU A 214 30.17 2.98 17.62
CA GLU A 214 29.74 4.35 17.84
C GLU A 214 28.29 4.58 17.38
N VAL A 215 27.96 4.10 16.17
CA VAL A 215 26.59 4.13 15.65
C VAL A 215 25.65 3.40 16.61
N LEU A 216 25.96 2.16 17.01
CA LEU A 216 25.10 1.42 17.94
C LEU A 216 24.91 2.12 19.30
N GLN A 217 25.95 2.78 19.83
CA GLN A 217 25.88 3.52 21.09
C GLN A 217 24.96 4.74 21.04
N VAL A 218 25.00 5.53 19.95
CA VAL A 218 24.19 6.74 19.80
C VAL A 218 22.69 6.41 19.69
N PHE A 219 22.37 5.28 19.05
CA PHE A 219 20.99 4.81 18.91
C PHE A 219 20.47 4.03 20.11
N GLY A 220 21.31 3.54 21.02
CA GLY A 220 20.87 2.97 22.30
C GLY A 220 20.05 3.93 23.18
N LYS A 221 20.11 5.24 22.90
CA LYS A 221 19.29 6.29 23.54
C LYS A 221 18.18 6.86 22.64
N SER A 222 17.99 6.30 21.44
CA SER A 222 16.94 6.74 20.50
C SER A 222 15.68 5.89 20.71
N PRO A 223 14.48 6.44 20.49
CA PRO A 223 13.25 5.64 20.39
C PRO A 223 13.26 4.66 19.20
N LEU A 224 14.14 4.88 18.21
CA LEU A 224 14.27 4.01 17.04
C LEU A 224 15.31 2.92 17.26
N ARG A 225 14.88 1.66 17.10
CA ARG A 225 15.76 0.49 17.16
C ARG A 225 16.56 0.35 15.87
N ILE A 226 17.85 0.02 15.98
CA ILE A 226 18.66 -0.44 14.85
C ILE A 226 18.37 -1.93 14.62
N LEU A 227 17.86 -2.25 13.43
CA LEU A 227 17.47 -3.60 13.00
C LEU A 227 18.57 -4.27 12.18
N GLY A 228 19.58 -3.52 11.75
CA GLY A 228 20.75 -4.04 11.06
C GLY A 228 21.78 -2.93 10.82
N CYS A 229 23.06 -3.31 10.88
CA CYS A 229 24.19 -2.42 10.61
C CYS A 229 25.13 -3.15 9.66
N ILE A 230 25.13 -2.77 8.39
CA ILE A 230 25.80 -3.51 7.30
C ILE A 230 27.10 -2.77 6.94
N PRO A 231 28.27 -3.35 7.21
CA PRO A 231 29.56 -2.73 6.88
C PRO A 231 29.79 -2.70 5.38
N TRP A 232 30.53 -1.69 4.93
CA TRP A 232 30.99 -1.58 3.55
C TRP A 232 31.87 -2.77 3.17
N ASN A 233 31.59 -3.37 2.01
CA ASN A 233 32.41 -4.42 1.44
C ASN A 233 32.45 -4.23 -0.08
N THR A 234 33.66 -4.02 -0.61
CA THR A 234 33.90 -3.75 -2.03
C THR A 234 33.52 -4.94 -2.93
N GLN A 235 33.50 -6.16 -2.41
CA GLN A 235 33.09 -7.34 -3.17
C GLN A 235 31.61 -7.32 -3.55
N LEU A 236 30.76 -6.65 -2.74
CA LEU A 236 29.31 -6.55 -2.98
C LEU A 236 28.98 -5.68 -4.20
N ILE A 237 29.92 -4.82 -4.60
CA ILE A 237 29.75 -3.85 -5.68
C ILE A 237 30.58 -4.15 -6.93
N ALA A 238 31.46 -5.16 -6.88
CA ALA A 238 32.41 -5.46 -7.95
C ALA A 238 31.71 -6.00 -9.22
N PRO A 239 31.67 -5.25 -10.33
CA PRO A 239 31.04 -5.72 -11.57
C PRO A 239 31.88 -6.78 -12.28
N ARG A 240 31.26 -7.50 -13.22
CA ARG A 240 32.00 -8.38 -14.13
C ARG A 240 32.65 -7.55 -15.23
N ALA A 241 33.77 -8.02 -15.77
CA ALA A 241 34.42 -7.38 -16.89
C ALA A 241 33.49 -7.26 -18.11
N LYS A 242 32.60 -8.24 -18.34
CA LYS A 242 31.57 -8.17 -19.39
C LYS A 242 30.57 -7.02 -19.21
N ASP A 243 30.20 -6.69 -17.97
CA ASP A 243 29.21 -5.65 -17.68
C ASP A 243 29.80 -4.29 -18.03
N LEU A 244 31.07 -4.08 -17.69
CA LEU A 244 31.81 -2.88 -18.05
C LEU A 244 32.07 -2.78 -19.56
N ALA A 245 32.43 -3.90 -20.21
CA ALA A 245 32.61 -3.96 -21.66
C ALA A 245 31.34 -3.54 -22.39
N LYS A 246 30.16 -3.98 -21.91
CA LYS A 246 28.86 -3.59 -22.45
C LYS A 246 28.59 -2.09 -22.28
N HIS A 247 28.82 -1.55 -21.08
CA HIS A 247 28.64 -0.12 -20.79
C HIS A 247 29.49 0.78 -21.68
N LEU A 248 30.75 0.39 -21.89
CA LEU A 248 31.70 1.15 -22.72
C LEU A 248 31.53 0.89 -24.23
N ALA A 249 30.60 0.02 -24.64
CA ALA A 249 30.51 -0.49 -26.02
C ALA A 249 31.86 -0.99 -26.56
N ALA A 250 32.64 -1.66 -25.70
CA ALA A 250 34.01 -2.04 -25.98
C ALA A 250 34.09 -3.21 -26.97
N LYS A 251 35.03 -3.12 -27.91
CA LYS A 251 35.42 -4.22 -28.79
C LYS A 251 36.28 -5.21 -28.00
N ILE A 252 35.85 -6.46 -27.93
CA ILE A 252 36.61 -7.53 -27.28
C ILE A 252 37.74 -7.96 -28.22
N LEU A 253 38.99 -7.74 -27.83
CA LEU A 253 40.17 -8.17 -28.58
C LEU A 253 40.58 -9.59 -28.20
N HIS A 254 40.46 -9.92 -26.91
CA HIS A 254 40.62 -11.27 -26.40
C HIS A 254 39.60 -11.52 -25.30
N LYS A 255 38.80 -12.59 -25.45
CA LYS A 255 37.69 -12.88 -24.53
C LYS A 255 38.19 -13.31 -23.16
N GLY A 256 39.17 -14.20 -23.07
CA GLY A 256 39.61 -14.77 -21.79
C GLY A 256 38.44 -15.21 -20.90
N GLU A 257 38.51 -14.87 -19.61
CA GLU A 257 37.47 -15.10 -18.59
C GLU A 257 36.56 -13.87 -18.37
N LEU A 258 36.28 -13.07 -19.42
CA LEU A 258 35.49 -11.83 -19.33
C LEU A 258 34.17 -11.97 -18.57
N ASP A 259 33.52 -13.12 -18.70
CA ASP A 259 32.18 -13.37 -18.17
C ASP A 259 32.16 -13.54 -16.64
N SER A 260 33.29 -13.91 -16.02
CA SER A 260 33.41 -14.19 -14.57
C SER A 260 34.38 -13.27 -13.83
N ARG A 261 35.32 -12.61 -14.52
CA ARG A 261 36.32 -11.72 -13.89
C ARG A 261 35.66 -10.52 -13.22
N ARG A 262 35.92 -10.37 -11.92
CA ARG A 262 35.43 -9.25 -11.10
C ARG A 262 36.41 -8.08 -11.14
N LEU A 263 35.88 -6.88 -11.34
CA LEU A 263 36.66 -5.65 -11.32
C LEU A 263 36.53 -5.02 -9.94
N GLN A 264 37.63 -5.01 -9.19
CA GLN A 264 37.68 -4.46 -7.83
C GLN A 264 38.25 -3.05 -7.83
N THR A 265 39.25 -2.80 -8.69
CA THR A 265 39.96 -1.52 -8.80
C THR A 265 40.08 -1.12 -10.27
N VAL A 266 40.25 0.18 -10.52
CA VAL A 266 40.55 0.75 -11.83
C VAL A 266 41.86 1.53 -11.72
N THR A 267 42.81 1.26 -12.60
CA THR A 267 44.11 1.93 -12.62
C THR A 267 44.35 2.53 -13.99
N PHE A 268 44.48 3.86 -14.05
CA PHE A 268 44.89 4.56 -15.27
C PHE A 268 46.42 4.56 -15.39
N CYS A 269 46.95 3.86 -16.38
CA CYS A 269 48.38 3.65 -16.58
C CYS A 269 49.08 4.86 -17.23
N ALA A 270 49.01 6.02 -16.58
CA ALA A 270 49.61 7.27 -17.07
C ALA A 270 51.11 7.44 -16.73
N ARG A 271 51.62 6.66 -15.75
CA ARG A 271 53.01 6.75 -15.27
C ARG A 271 53.96 5.81 -16.05
N SER A 272 55.23 5.79 -15.66
CA SER A 272 56.20 4.76 -16.05
C SER A 272 55.93 3.44 -15.31
N ILE A 273 56.34 2.30 -15.90
CA ILE A 273 56.04 0.96 -15.34
C ILE A 273 56.52 0.80 -13.88
N HIS A 274 57.76 1.21 -13.57
CA HIS A 274 58.31 1.10 -12.20
C HIS A 274 57.49 1.83 -11.13
N ASN A 275 56.68 2.81 -11.54
CA ASN A 275 55.81 3.60 -10.68
C ASN A 275 54.36 3.10 -10.64
N MET A 276 54.03 1.99 -11.30
CA MET A 276 52.68 1.41 -11.33
C MET A 276 52.60 -0.09 -11.08
N VAL A 277 53.72 -0.82 -11.05
CA VAL A 277 53.73 -2.28 -10.85
C VAL A 277 52.97 -2.69 -9.58
N GLU A 278 53.01 -1.87 -8.53
CA GLU A 278 52.29 -2.14 -7.28
C GLU A 278 50.76 -2.18 -7.43
N HIS A 279 50.21 -1.62 -8.51
CA HIS A 279 48.77 -1.61 -8.80
C HIS A 279 48.32 -2.81 -9.64
N PHE A 280 49.26 -3.64 -10.11
CA PHE A 280 48.98 -4.84 -10.91
C PHE A 280 48.61 -5.96 -9.94
N ARG A 281 47.38 -5.88 -9.42
CA ARG A 281 46.84 -6.76 -8.37
C ARG A 281 45.65 -7.57 -8.90
N PRO A 282 45.26 -8.66 -8.22
CA PRO A 282 44.06 -9.39 -8.56
C PRO A 282 42.83 -8.47 -8.63
N GLY A 283 42.03 -8.59 -9.69
CA GLY A 283 40.83 -7.78 -9.88
C GLY A 283 41.05 -6.36 -10.42
N SER A 284 42.30 -5.94 -10.69
CA SER A 284 42.57 -4.61 -11.28
C SER A 284 42.14 -4.54 -12.75
N LEU A 285 41.36 -3.52 -13.10
CA LEU A 285 41.17 -3.04 -14.47
C LEU A 285 42.30 -2.08 -14.81
N LEU A 286 43.19 -2.47 -15.71
CA LEU A 286 44.25 -1.59 -16.19
C LEU A 286 43.75 -0.84 -17.42
N VAL A 287 43.73 0.49 -17.36
CA VAL A 287 43.28 1.38 -18.44
C VAL A 287 44.49 2.08 -19.04
N THR A 288 44.77 1.84 -20.32
CA THR A 288 45.92 2.41 -21.03
C THR A 288 45.58 2.72 -22.48
N SER A 289 46.37 3.58 -23.14
CA SER A 289 46.22 3.80 -24.58
C SER A 289 46.71 2.58 -25.36
N GLY A 290 46.07 2.23 -26.48
CA GLY A 290 46.40 1.01 -27.24
C GLY A 290 47.81 0.98 -27.87
N ASP A 291 48.48 2.13 -27.94
CA ASP A 291 49.87 2.30 -28.38
C ASP A 291 50.91 2.13 -27.24
N ARG A 292 50.48 2.00 -25.98
CA ARG A 292 51.35 1.77 -24.82
C ARG A 292 51.77 0.31 -24.69
N SER A 293 52.58 -0.15 -25.64
CA SER A 293 53.07 -1.53 -25.71
C SER A 293 53.83 -1.97 -24.45
N ASP A 294 54.53 -1.05 -23.78
CA ASP A 294 55.22 -1.29 -22.51
C ASP A 294 54.25 -1.74 -21.40
N VAL A 295 53.08 -1.10 -21.29
CA VAL A 295 52.04 -1.44 -20.31
C VAL A 295 51.37 -2.76 -20.67
N ILE A 296 51.06 -2.97 -21.95
CA ILE A 296 50.41 -4.21 -22.43
C ILE A 296 51.28 -5.44 -22.10
N VAL A 297 52.57 -5.38 -22.45
CA VAL A 297 53.52 -6.47 -22.18
C VAL A 297 53.70 -6.68 -20.67
N SER A 298 53.80 -5.59 -19.89
CA SER A 298 53.93 -5.70 -18.43
C SER A 298 52.71 -6.33 -17.78
N ALA A 299 51.49 -6.00 -18.24
CA ALA A 299 50.26 -6.59 -17.74
C ALA A 299 50.20 -8.09 -18.05
N CYS A 300 50.61 -8.45 -19.27
CA CYS A 300 50.69 -9.83 -19.71
C CYS A 300 51.71 -10.65 -18.90
N LEU A 301 52.89 -10.08 -18.63
CA LEU A 301 53.91 -10.71 -17.78
C LEU A 301 53.39 -10.91 -16.34
N SER A 302 52.71 -9.91 -15.78
CA SER A 302 52.08 -10.02 -14.46
C SER A 302 51.05 -11.14 -14.42
N ALA A 303 50.22 -11.26 -15.45
CA ALA A 303 49.25 -12.35 -15.57
C ALA A 303 49.91 -13.73 -15.69
N MET A 304 51.02 -13.85 -16.43
CA MET A 304 51.81 -15.08 -16.53
C MET A 304 52.44 -15.48 -15.19
N ASN A 305 52.78 -14.51 -14.35
CA ASN A 305 53.27 -14.74 -12.99
C ASN A 305 52.15 -15.09 -11.99
N GLY A 306 50.93 -15.33 -12.46
CA GLY A 306 49.80 -15.79 -11.66
C GLY A 306 48.90 -14.69 -11.09
N VAL A 307 49.17 -13.41 -11.42
CA VAL A 307 48.29 -12.32 -10.99
C VAL A 307 46.99 -12.36 -11.78
N LYS A 308 45.87 -12.59 -11.10
CA LYS A 308 44.54 -12.60 -11.71
C LYS A 308 44.00 -11.18 -11.95
N LEU A 309 44.63 -10.43 -12.86
CA LEU A 309 44.15 -9.11 -13.31
C LEU A 309 42.68 -9.19 -13.76
N GLY A 310 41.91 -8.13 -13.51
CA GLY A 310 40.49 -8.07 -13.84
C GLY A 310 40.27 -8.01 -15.35
N ALA A 311 40.88 -7.01 -16.00
CA ALA A 311 40.94 -6.89 -17.46
C ALA A 311 41.96 -5.81 -17.87
N LEU A 312 42.34 -5.81 -19.15
CA LEU A 312 43.08 -4.74 -19.79
C LEU A 312 42.15 -3.98 -20.75
N LEU A 313 41.94 -2.68 -20.52
CA LEU A 313 41.13 -1.79 -21.33
C LEU A 313 42.01 -0.81 -22.11
N LEU A 314 41.95 -0.89 -23.43
CA LEU A 314 42.69 -0.05 -24.36
C LEU A 314 41.84 1.13 -24.84
N THR A 315 42.35 2.35 -24.73
CA THR A 315 41.64 3.57 -25.12
C THR A 315 42.14 4.13 -26.44
N GLY A 316 41.35 5.01 -27.07
CA GLY A 316 41.74 5.79 -28.24
C GLY A 316 41.69 5.06 -29.58
N ASN A 317 41.06 3.88 -29.68
CA ASN A 317 40.98 3.07 -30.91
C ASN A 317 42.33 2.66 -31.55
N TYR A 318 43.43 2.85 -30.84
CA TYR A 318 44.74 2.37 -31.26
C TYR A 318 44.78 0.84 -31.14
N HIS A 319 44.94 0.15 -32.26
CA HIS A 319 45.12 -1.29 -32.25
C HIS A 319 46.59 -1.59 -31.88
N PRO A 320 46.85 -2.44 -30.87
CA PRO A 320 48.21 -2.87 -30.58
C PRO A 320 48.87 -3.53 -31.79
N GLU A 321 50.17 -3.34 -31.94
CA GLU A 321 50.92 -3.96 -33.03
C GLU A 321 50.80 -5.50 -32.99
N PRO A 322 50.63 -6.18 -34.14
CA PRO A 322 50.48 -7.64 -34.18
C PRO A 322 51.64 -8.39 -33.51
N GLN A 323 52.86 -7.86 -33.61
CA GLN A 323 54.06 -8.44 -32.98
C GLN A 323 53.99 -8.37 -31.45
N VAL A 324 53.48 -7.27 -30.89
CA VAL A 324 53.27 -7.12 -29.45
C VAL A 324 52.19 -8.08 -28.96
N MET A 325 51.10 -8.22 -29.71
CA MET A 325 50.06 -9.18 -29.40
C MET A 325 50.55 -10.63 -29.46
N ALA A 326 51.45 -10.95 -30.41
CA ALA A 326 52.08 -12.27 -30.50
C ALA A 326 52.93 -12.59 -29.25
N LEU A 327 53.69 -11.63 -28.72
CA LEU A 327 54.44 -11.80 -27.46
C LEU A 327 53.53 -12.07 -26.26
N CYS A 328 52.30 -11.55 -26.31
CA CYS A 328 51.33 -11.65 -25.22
C CYS A 328 50.46 -12.92 -25.26
N GLN A 329 50.62 -13.80 -26.27
CA GLN A 329 49.77 -14.99 -26.46
C GLN A 329 49.73 -15.92 -25.24
N GLN A 330 50.87 -16.14 -24.58
CA GLN A 330 50.93 -17.00 -23.39
C GLN A 330 50.16 -16.40 -22.20
N ALA A 331 50.21 -15.07 -22.05
CA ALA A 331 49.42 -14.38 -21.05
C ALA A 331 47.92 -14.40 -21.38
N MET A 332 47.55 -14.29 -22.65
CA MET A 332 46.16 -14.42 -23.08
C MET A 332 45.59 -15.81 -22.74
N ALA A 333 46.42 -16.86 -22.83
CA ALA A 333 46.04 -18.22 -22.46
C ALA A 333 45.76 -18.40 -20.95
N THR A 334 46.19 -17.48 -20.07
CA THR A 334 45.85 -17.50 -18.63
C THR A 334 44.44 -16.98 -18.33
N GLY A 335 43.71 -16.55 -19.38
CA GLY A 335 42.33 -16.07 -19.26
C GLY A 335 42.20 -14.56 -19.06
N LEU A 336 43.28 -13.78 -19.24
CA LEU A 336 43.25 -12.31 -19.14
C LEU A 336 42.32 -11.68 -20.20
N PRO A 337 41.23 -10.99 -19.84
CA PRO A 337 40.40 -10.30 -20.82
C PRO A 337 41.09 -9.03 -21.35
N ILE A 338 41.04 -8.81 -22.67
CA ILE A 338 41.57 -7.60 -23.31
C ILE A 338 40.47 -7.00 -24.19
N MET A 339 40.14 -5.74 -23.92
CA MET A 339 39.08 -5.01 -24.59
C MET A 339 39.53 -3.60 -24.98
N MET A 340 38.86 -3.00 -25.96
CA MET A 340 39.22 -1.70 -26.51
C MET A 340 37.98 -0.83 -26.67
N THR A 341 38.07 0.44 -26.26
CA THR A 341 37.03 1.45 -26.45
C THR A 341 37.48 2.54 -27.43
N GLY A 342 36.51 3.14 -28.12
CA GLY A 342 36.75 4.26 -29.03
C GLY A 342 36.97 5.61 -28.34
N THR A 343 36.67 5.71 -27.05
CA THR A 343 36.86 6.93 -26.26
C THR A 343 38.32 7.12 -25.88
N ASN A 344 38.76 8.38 -25.73
CA ASN A 344 40.08 8.67 -25.16
C ASN A 344 40.10 8.37 -23.65
N THR A 345 41.27 8.41 -23.02
CA THR A 345 41.44 8.06 -21.60
C THR A 345 40.57 8.91 -20.66
N TRP A 346 40.47 10.21 -20.91
CA TRP A 346 39.66 11.12 -20.08
C TRP A 346 38.16 10.84 -20.21
N GLN A 347 37.65 10.70 -21.45
CA GLN A 347 36.26 10.32 -21.72
C GLN A 347 35.91 8.96 -21.11
N THR A 348 36.86 8.01 -21.18
CA THR A 348 36.71 6.69 -20.57
C THR A 348 36.60 6.80 -19.06
N ALA A 349 37.41 7.64 -18.41
CA ALA A 349 37.32 7.88 -16.97
C ALA A 349 35.95 8.43 -16.56
N VAL A 350 35.43 9.43 -17.27
CA VAL A 350 34.09 9.98 -17.03
C VAL A 350 33.00 8.92 -17.24
N SER A 351 33.13 8.08 -18.26
CA SER A 351 32.18 6.99 -18.51
C SER A 351 32.20 5.94 -17.40
N LEU A 352 33.40 5.57 -16.91
CA LEU A 352 33.58 4.63 -15.79
C LEU A 352 33.00 5.17 -14.48
N GLN A 353 33.16 6.47 -14.21
CA GLN A 353 32.55 7.12 -13.03
C GLN A 353 31.01 7.06 -13.05
N ASN A 354 30.42 7.08 -14.25
CA ASN A 354 28.97 6.98 -14.44
C ASN A 354 28.48 5.53 -14.58
N PHE A 355 29.33 4.53 -14.37
CA PHE A 355 28.95 3.12 -14.47
C PHE A 355 27.97 2.72 -13.36
N ASN A 356 26.92 1.97 -13.73
CA ASN A 356 25.95 1.49 -12.77
C ASN A 356 26.49 0.26 -12.02
N VAL A 357 26.81 0.43 -10.74
CA VAL A 357 27.25 -0.65 -9.85
C VAL A 357 26.09 -1.45 -9.25
N ASP A 358 24.84 -1.27 -9.68
CA ASP A 358 23.73 -2.12 -9.23
C ASP A 358 23.97 -3.60 -9.62
N ILE A 359 23.19 -4.50 -9.03
CA ILE A 359 23.32 -5.94 -9.26
C ILE A 359 22.57 -6.31 -10.53
N PRO A 360 23.24 -6.85 -11.57
CA PRO A 360 22.55 -7.35 -12.76
C PRO A 360 21.69 -8.58 -12.42
N GLU A 361 20.53 -8.71 -13.07
CA GLU A 361 19.60 -9.85 -12.84
C GLU A 361 20.22 -11.22 -13.19
N ASP A 362 21.20 -11.25 -14.10
CA ASP A 362 21.89 -12.46 -14.54
C ASP A 362 23.15 -12.77 -13.69
N ASP A 363 23.44 -11.97 -12.67
CA ASP A 363 24.63 -12.13 -11.82
C ASP A 363 24.33 -12.90 -10.53
N ARG A 364 23.94 -14.17 -10.67
CA ARG A 364 23.52 -15.04 -9.55
C ARG A 364 24.55 -15.13 -8.42
N GLU A 365 25.84 -15.19 -8.75
CA GLU A 365 26.92 -15.24 -7.76
C GLU A 365 26.95 -13.98 -6.89
N ARG A 366 26.79 -12.81 -7.50
CA ARG A 366 26.77 -11.53 -6.77
C ARG A 366 25.47 -11.34 -5.98
N ILE A 367 24.35 -11.79 -6.54
CA ILE A 367 23.07 -11.84 -5.83
C ILE A 367 23.21 -12.68 -4.55
N GLU A 368 23.79 -13.88 -4.66
CA GLU A 368 24.01 -14.79 -3.52
C GLU A 368 24.95 -14.19 -2.47
N LEU A 369 26.07 -13.60 -2.91
CA LEU A 369 27.00 -12.91 -2.02
C LEU A 369 26.33 -11.76 -1.26
N VAL A 370 25.57 -10.91 -1.95
CA VAL A 370 24.90 -9.75 -1.35
C VAL A 370 23.83 -10.20 -0.35
N GLN A 371 22.95 -11.13 -0.74
CA GLN A 371 21.87 -11.57 0.16
C GLN A 371 22.43 -12.23 1.42
N ASP A 372 23.47 -13.06 1.30
CA ASP A 372 24.04 -13.79 2.44
C ASP A 372 24.82 -12.87 3.38
N TYR A 373 25.58 -11.92 2.82
CA TYR A 373 26.33 -10.93 3.58
C TYR A 373 25.39 -9.98 4.33
N VAL A 374 24.37 -9.45 3.66
CA VAL A 374 23.41 -8.54 4.29
C VAL A 374 22.58 -9.29 5.34
N ALA A 375 22.08 -10.48 5.04
CA ALA A 375 21.31 -11.29 5.99
C ALA A 375 22.08 -11.58 7.28
N GLY A 376 23.40 -11.76 7.21
CA GLY A 376 24.25 -11.96 8.39
C GLY A 376 24.34 -10.75 9.33
N HIS A 377 23.94 -9.56 8.87
CA HIS A 377 23.98 -8.31 9.63
C HIS A 377 22.59 -7.78 10.05
N ILE A 378 21.53 -8.55 9.75
CA ILE A 378 20.17 -8.25 10.21
C ILE A 378 19.96 -8.86 11.60
N ASP A 379 19.29 -8.12 12.48
CA ASP A 379 19.00 -8.54 13.86
C ASP A 379 18.08 -9.77 13.86
N LYS A 380 18.62 -10.90 14.30
CA LYS A 380 17.91 -12.17 14.44
C LYS A 380 16.68 -12.08 15.35
N HIS A 381 16.75 -11.34 16.46
CA HIS A 381 15.63 -11.19 17.38
C HIS A 381 14.48 -10.39 16.75
N TRP A 382 14.81 -9.45 15.87
CA TRP A 382 13.78 -8.77 15.10
C TRP A 382 13.08 -9.76 14.15
N ILE A 383 13.82 -10.57 13.38
CA ILE A 383 13.23 -11.58 12.49
C ILE A 383 12.35 -12.58 13.28
N GLU A 384 12.82 -13.06 14.42
CA GLU A 384 12.04 -13.93 15.31
C GLU A 384 10.74 -13.25 15.77
N SER A 385 10.78 -11.95 16.10
CA SER A 385 9.59 -11.19 16.52
C SER A 385 8.52 -11.04 15.44
N LEU A 386 8.88 -11.22 14.17
CA LEU A 386 7.94 -11.19 13.04
C LEU A 386 7.14 -12.49 12.93
N THR A 387 7.68 -13.60 13.44
CA THR A 387 7.08 -14.94 13.38
C THR A 387 6.14 -15.24 14.53
N ILE A 388 6.31 -14.54 15.66
CA ILE A 388 5.41 -14.66 16.81
C ILE A 388 4.04 -14.16 16.34
N SER A 389 3.03 -15.03 16.43
CA SER A 389 1.64 -14.76 16.06
C SER A 389 1.13 -13.49 16.75
N SER A 390 1.40 -12.33 16.17
CA SER A 390 0.90 -11.07 16.69
C SER A 390 -0.61 -11.09 16.45
N THR A 391 -1.38 -11.08 17.53
CA THR A 391 -2.84 -10.88 17.52
C THR A 391 -3.19 -9.44 17.13
N ARG A 392 -2.50 -8.87 16.12
CA ARG A 392 -2.78 -7.52 15.64
C ARG A 392 -3.95 -7.65 14.67
N SER A 393 -5.10 -7.14 15.09
CA SER A 393 -6.25 -6.98 14.20
C SER A 393 -5.85 -6.05 13.06
N ARG A 394 -5.97 -6.55 11.83
CA ARG A 394 -5.65 -5.81 10.61
C ARG A 394 -6.48 -4.52 10.60
N ARG A 395 -5.82 -3.36 10.52
CA ARG A 395 -6.56 -2.09 10.35
C ARG A 395 -6.86 -1.90 8.88
N LEU A 396 -8.13 -1.73 8.55
CA LEU A 396 -8.54 -1.42 7.19
C LEU A 396 -8.30 0.07 6.95
N SER A 397 -7.34 0.36 6.07
CA SER A 397 -7.13 1.69 5.53
C SER A 397 -8.29 2.06 4.58
N PRO A 398 -8.51 3.36 4.30
CA PRO A 398 -9.53 3.78 3.34
C PRO A 398 -9.45 3.08 1.97
N PRO A 399 -8.27 2.97 1.31
CA PRO A 399 -8.18 2.27 0.03
C PRO A 399 -8.43 0.77 0.16
N ALA A 400 -7.95 0.14 1.24
CA ALA A 400 -8.19 -1.29 1.47
C ALA A 400 -9.67 -1.60 1.74
N PHE A 401 -10.35 -0.74 2.49
CA PHE A 401 -11.77 -0.87 2.74
C PHE A 401 -12.60 -0.71 1.45
N ARG A 402 -12.28 0.29 0.62
CA ARG A 402 -12.92 0.48 -0.70
C ARG A 402 -12.72 -0.71 -1.62
N TYR A 403 -11.49 -1.22 -1.71
CA TYR A 403 -11.20 -2.44 -2.47
C TYR A 403 -12.02 -3.64 -1.95
N GLN A 404 -12.06 -3.84 -0.63
CA GLN A 404 -12.84 -4.92 -0.03
C GLN A 404 -14.34 -4.79 -0.32
N LEU A 405 -14.91 -3.59 -0.21
CA LEU A 405 -16.30 -3.32 -0.57
C LEU A 405 -16.58 -3.67 -2.03
N THR A 406 -15.72 -3.21 -2.94
CA THR A 406 -15.84 -3.50 -4.37
C THR A 406 -15.82 -5.00 -4.63
N GLU A 407 -14.91 -5.75 -4.01
CA GLU A 407 -14.82 -7.20 -4.19
C GLU A 407 -16.00 -7.98 -3.59
N LEU A 408 -16.47 -7.60 -2.39
CA LEU A 408 -17.66 -8.21 -1.80
C LEU A 408 -18.90 -7.95 -2.67
N ALA A 409 -19.05 -6.74 -3.21
CA ALA A 409 -20.16 -6.40 -4.09
C ALA A 409 -20.09 -7.18 -5.43
N ARG A 410 -18.90 -7.32 -6.02
CA ARG A 410 -18.68 -8.14 -7.22
C ARG A 410 -19.08 -9.59 -7.02
N GLN A 411 -18.74 -10.17 -5.88
CA GLN A 411 -19.13 -11.53 -5.52
C GLN A 411 -20.65 -11.65 -5.32
N ALA A 412 -21.28 -10.63 -4.72
CA ALA A 412 -22.72 -10.58 -4.53
C ALA A 412 -23.49 -10.50 -5.87
N ASN A 413 -22.97 -9.74 -6.84
CA ASN A 413 -23.52 -9.58 -8.20
C ASN A 413 -25.03 -9.31 -8.24
N LYS A 414 -25.49 -8.38 -7.39
CA LYS A 414 -26.90 -8.10 -7.13
C LYS A 414 -27.48 -7.04 -8.06
N ARG A 415 -28.78 -7.13 -8.31
CA ARG A 415 -29.58 -6.16 -9.08
C ARG A 415 -30.05 -5.04 -8.16
N VAL A 416 -29.59 -3.81 -8.41
CA VAL A 416 -29.90 -2.65 -7.56
C VAL A 416 -30.69 -1.63 -8.37
N VAL A 417 -31.89 -1.30 -7.91
CA VAL A 417 -32.75 -0.29 -8.55
C VAL A 417 -32.38 1.11 -8.10
N LEU A 418 -32.37 2.02 -9.07
CA LEU A 418 -32.03 3.44 -8.95
C LEU A 418 -33.22 4.26 -9.43
N PRO A 419 -34.12 4.68 -8.52
CA PRO A 419 -35.34 5.42 -8.85
C PRO A 419 -35.11 6.77 -9.54
N GLU A 420 -33.95 7.38 -9.32
CA GLU A 420 -33.53 8.68 -9.84
C GLU A 420 -32.71 8.50 -11.12
N GLY A 421 -33.26 7.74 -12.07
CA GLY A 421 -32.51 7.20 -13.22
C GLY A 421 -32.10 8.23 -14.27
N ASP A 422 -32.70 9.42 -14.27
CA ASP A 422 -32.39 10.57 -15.13
C ASP A 422 -31.37 11.53 -14.50
N GLU A 423 -30.92 11.27 -13.28
CA GLU A 423 -29.98 12.12 -12.55
C GLU A 423 -28.53 11.88 -13.04
N PRO A 424 -27.76 12.93 -13.41
CA PRO A 424 -26.44 12.77 -14.03
C PRO A 424 -25.39 11.99 -13.22
N ARG A 425 -25.37 12.13 -11.89
CA ARG A 425 -24.43 11.42 -11.00
C ARG A 425 -24.85 9.95 -10.86
N THR A 426 -26.15 9.68 -10.73
CA THR A 426 -26.72 8.32 -10.71
C THR A 426 -26.41 7.57 -11.99
N ILE A 427 -26.54 8.21 -13.16
CA ILE A 427 -26.18 7.61 -14.46
C ILE A 427 -24.69 7.28 -14.53
N LYS A 428 -23.81 8.21 -14.12
CA LYS A 428 -22.36 7.96 -14.04
C LYS A 428 -22.01 6.80 -13.12
N ALA A 429 -22.59 6.77 -11.92
CA ALA A 429 -22.37 5.73 -10.94
C ALA A 429 -22.86 4.35 -11.45
N ALA A 430 -24.04 4.30 -12.08
CA ALA A 430 -24.56 3.08 -12.71
C ALA A 430 -23.62 2.54 -13.79
N ALA A 431 -23.11 3.41 -14.66
CA ALA A 431 -22.13 3.02 -15.68
C ALA A 431 -20.85 2.43 -15.06
N ILE A 432 -20.28 3.12 -14.06
CA ILE A 432 -19.09 2.66 -13.33
C ILE A 432 -19.34 1.31 -12.64
N CYS A 433 -20.48 1.16 -11.96
CA CYS A 433 -20.84 -0.10 -11.29
C CYS A 433 -20.96 -1.26 -12.29
N ALA A 434 -21.56 -1.02 -13.46
CA ALA A 434 -21.73 -2.03 -14.49
C ALA A 434 -20.41 -2.41 -15.19
N GLU A 435 -19.57 -1.43 -15.48
CA GLU A 435 -18.24 -1.61 -16.09
C GLU A 435 -17.30 -2.38 -15.15
N ARG A 436 -17.24 -1.97 -13.88
CA ARG A 436 -16.42 -2.63 -12.85
C ARG A 436 -17.05 -3.94 -12.35
N GLY A 437 -18.32 -4.21 -12.66
CA GLY A 437 -19.03 -5.43 -12.23
C GLY A 437 -19.43 -5.43 -10.76
N ILE A 438 -19.56 -4.26 -10.13
CA ILE A 438 -19.94 -4.07 -8.72
C ILE A 438 -21.38 -4.52 -8.47
N ALA A 439 -22.27 -4.21 -9.41
CA ALA A 439 -23.69 -4.55 -9.34
C ALA A 439 -24.28 -4.60 -10.76
N ARG A 440 -25.55 -4.99 -10.86
CA ARG A 440 -26.37 -4.87 -12.08
C ARG A 440 -27.37 -3.73 -11.87
N PRO A 441 -27.05 -2.49 -12.27
CA PRO A 441 -27.90 -1.34 -11.98
C PRO A 441 -29.15 -1.34 -12.84
N VAL A 442 -30.27 -0.93 -12.25
CA VAL A 442 -31.57 -0.76 -12.93
C VAL A 442 -32.01 0.69 -12.78
N LEU A 443 -31.91 1.49 -13.83
CA LEU A 443 -32.33 2.89 -13.85
C LEU A 443 -33.83 2.98 -14.15
N LEU A 444 -34.58 3.69 -13.29
CA LEU A 444 -35.99 4.02 -13.53
C LEU A 444 -36.11 5.42 -14.13
N GLY A 445 -36.70 5.53 -15.32
CA GLY A 445 -36.95 6.81 -15.96
C GLY A 445 -37.28 6.68 -17.44
N ASN A 446 -37.48 7.81 -18.12
CA ASN A 446 -37.72 7.81 -19.56
C ASN A 446 -36.45 7.36 -20.31
N PRO A 447 -36.50 6.28 -21.11
CA PRO A 447 -35.32 5.75 -21.78
C PRO A 447 -34.63 6.71 -22.76
N GLU A 448 -35.37 7.61 -23.41
CA GLU A 448 -34.79 8.62 -24.30
C GLU A 448 -34.02 9.67 -23.49
N GLU A 449 -34.60 10.13 -22.38
CA GLU A 449 -34.00 11.13 -21.50
C GLU A 449 -32.72 10.61 -20.84
N ILE A 450 -32.74 9.38 -20.31
CA ILE A 450 -31.57 8.76 -19.68
C ILE A 450 -30.39 8.67 -20.68
N ARG A 451 -30.66 8.25 -21.92
CA ARG A 451 -29.63 8.16 -22.97
C ARG A 451 -29.11 9.55 -23.35
N ARG A 452 -30.00 10.55 -23.45
CA ARG A 452 -29.64 11.94 -23.73
C ARG A 452 -28.72 12.51 -22.64
N VAL A 453 -29.03 12.28 -21.36
CA VAL A 453 -28.20 12.74 -20.24
C VAL A 453 -26.86 12.00 -20.22
N ALA A 454 -26.84 10.69 -20.47
CA ALA A 454 -25.60 9.91 -20.55
C ALA A 454 -24.66 10.44 -21.64
N GLU A 455 -25.18 10.73 -22.84
CA GLU A 455 -24.41 11.31 -23.94
C GLU A 455 -23.84 12.69 -23.58
N GLN A 456 -24.64 13.56 -22.95
CA GLN A 456 -24.20 14.87 -22.48
C GLN A 456 -23.08 14.80 -21.42
N GLN A 457 -23.05 13.72 -20.64
CA GLN A 457 -22.03 13.48 -19.63
C GLN A 457 -20.81 12.71 -20.16
N GLY A 458 -20.79 12.34 -21.45
CA GLY A 458 -19.74 11.52 -22.05
C GLY A 458 -19.70 10.09 -21.52
N VAL A 459 -20.83 9.56 -21.04
CA VAL A 459 -20.95 8.24 -20.43
C VAL A 459 -21.55 7.26 -21.42
N VAL A 460 -20.90 6.11 -21.61
CA VAL A 460 -21.42 5.01 -22.42
C VAL A 460 -22.16 4.03 -21.52
N LEU A 461 -23.49 3.93 -21.67
CA LEU A 461 -24.29 2.91 -21.00
C LEU A 461 -24.19 1.60 -21.77
N THR A 462 -23.58 0.59 -21.15
CA THR A 462 -23.49 -0.76 -21.71
C THR A 462 -24.78 -1.55 -21.49
N ASP A 463 -24.96 -2.69 -22.18
CA ASP A 463 -26.11 -3.59 -22.00
C ASP A 463 -26.24 -4.17 -20.57
N ARG A 464 -25.25 -3.93 -19.71
CA ARG A 464 -25.27 -4.31 -18.29
C ARG A 464 -26.04 -3.33 -17.40
N VAL A 465 -26.37 -2.14 -17.91
CA VAL A 465 -27.25 -1.18 -17.23
C VAL A 465 -28.66 -1.35 -17.79
N GLU A 466 -29.57 -1.85 -16.97
CA GLU A 466 -30.98 -2.01 -17.36
C GLU A 466 -31.71 -0.68 -17.21
N ILE A 467 -32.51 -0.30 -18.21
CA ILE A 467 -33.36 0.90 -18.17
C ILE A 467 -34.81 0.45 -18.25
N ILE A 468 -35.61 0.83 -17.25
CA ILE A 468 -37.03 0.50 -17.18
C ILE A 468 -37.84 1.78 -17.22
N ASP A 469 -38.78 1.86 -18.17
CA ASP A 469 -39.74 2.95 -18.28
C ASP A 469 -40.87 2.78 -17.23
N PRO A 470 -40.97 3.68 -16.22
CA PRO A 470 -42.01 3.61 -15.20
C PRO A 470 -43.43 3.68 -15.76
N ALA A 471 -43.65 4.36 -16.90
CA ALA A 471 -44.97 4.49 -17.51
C ALA A 471 -45.50 3.14 -18.03
N VAL A 472 -44.60 2.27 -18.48
CA VAL A 472 -44.94 0.96 -19.05
C VAL A 472 -45.20 -0.09 -17.96
N VAL A 473 -44.47 -0.03 -16.84
CA VAL A 473 -44.49 -1.10 -15.83
C VAL A 473 -45.41 -0.84 -14.64
N ARG A 474 -45.73 0.42 -14.30
CA ARG A 474 -46.42 0.78 -13.04
C ARG A 474 -47.73 0.03 -12.81
N GLU A 475 -48.54 -0.17 -13.85
CA GLU A 475 -49.87 -0.77 -13.71
C GLU A 475 -49.80 -2.22 -13.19
N ARG A 476 -48.68 -2.92 -13.41
CA ARG A 476 -48.44 -4.28 -12.91
C ARG A 476 -48.37 -4.38 -11.39
N TYR A 477 -48.06 -3.27 -10.71
CA TYR A 477 -47.87 -3.22 -9.26
C TYR A 477 -49.10 -2.75 -8.50
N VAL A 478 -50.09 -2.15 -9.18
CA VAL A 478 -51.33 -1.61 -8.57
C VAL A 478 -52.06 -2.67 -7.73
N PRO A 479 -52.36 -3.89 -8.23
CA PRO A 479 -53.12 -4.87 -7.46
C PRO A 479 -52.41 -5.30 -6.17
N ARG A 480 -51.08 -5.47 -6.24
CA ARG A 480 -50.26 -5.90 -5.10
C ARG A 480 -50.13 -4.79 -4.05
N LEU A 481 -49.98 -3.53 -4.45
CA LEU A 481 -49.92 -2.41 -3.51
C LEU A 481 -51.24 -2.24 -2.74
N VAL A 482 -52.37 -2.40 -3.44
CA VAL A 482 -53.70 -2.41 -2.82
C VAL A 482 -53.82 -3.55 -1.81
N GLU A 483 -53.40 -4.76 -2.15
CA GLU A 483 -53.42 -5.92 -1.25
C GLU A 483 -52.59 -5.66 0.03
N LEU A 484 -51.33 -5.24 -0.12
CA LEU A 484 -50.41 -5.01 1.00
C LEU A 484 -50.91 -3.93 1.97
N ARG A 485 -51.67 -2.94 1.47
CA ARG A 485 -52.11 -1.78 2.24
C ARG A 485 -53.63 -1.65 2.37
N LYS A 486 -54.38 -2.71 2.08
CA LYS A 486 -55.85 -2.74 2.17
C LYS A 486 -56.35 -2.32 3.55
N ASN A 487 -55.70 -2.79 4.61
CA ASN A 487 -56.03 -2.48 6.00
C ASN A 487 -55.78 -1.01 6.39
N LYS A 488 -55.14 -0.23 5.51
CA LYS A 488 -54.90 1.22 5.66
C LYS A 488 -55.71 2.05 4.66
N GLY A 489 -56.72 1.45 4.02
CA GLY A 489 -57.63 2.15 3.11
C GLY A 489 -57.10 2.35 1.69
N MET A 490 -56.09 1.57 1.26
CA MET A 490 -55.55 1.68 -0.09
C MET A 490 -56.58 1.27 -1.14
N THR A 491 -56.86 2.16 -2.11
CA THR A 491 -57.70 1.90 -3.28
C THR A 491 -56.85 1.88 -4.54
N GLU A 492 -57.36 1.33 -5.64
CA GLU A 492 -56.59 1.32 -6.91
C GLU A 492 -56.26 2.72 -7.42
N VAL A 493 -57.15 3.70 -7.21
CA VAL A 493 -56.91 5.10 -7.62
C VAL A 493 -55.73 5.68 -6.86
N VAL A 494 -55.72 5.53 -5.53
CA VAL A 494 -54.62 6.01 -4.68
C VAL A 494 -53.33 5.24 -4.95
N ALA A 495 -53.42 3.94 -5.23
CA ALA A 495 -52.26 3.12 -5.58
C ALA A 495 -51.62 3.58 -6.90
N ARG A 496 -52.41 3.93 -7.93
CA ARG A 496 -51.89 4.50 -9.18
C ARG A 496 -51.17 5.82 -8.96
N GLU A 497 -51.76 6.72 -8.16
CA GLU A 497 -51.14 8.00 -7.79
C GLU A 497 -49.81 7.80 -7.03
N GLN A 498 -49.76 6.90 -6.05
CA GLN A 498 -48.52 6.61 -5.33
C GLN A 498 -47.44 5.97 -6.20
N LEU A 499 -47.82 5.16 -7.19
CA LEU A 499 -46.88 4.52 -8.12
C LEU A 499 -46.31 5.47 -9.19
N GLU A 500 -46.76 6.73 -9.23
CA GLU A 500 -46.10 7.76 -10.03
C GLU A 500 -44.73 8.14 -9.45
N ASP A 501 -44.53 7.94 -8.15
CA ASP A 501 -43.23 8.08 -7.49
C ASP A 501 -42.36 6.85 -7.77
N ASN A 502 -41.23 7.07 -8.46
CA ASN A 502 -40.27 6.01 -8.80
C ASN A 502 -39.71 5.30 -7.56
N VAL A 503 -39.65 5.96 -6.39
CA VAL A 503 -39.20 5.32 -5.14
C VAL A 503 -40.22 4.29 -4.68
N VAL A 504 -41.52 4.60 -4.78
CA VAL A 504 -42.60 3.65 -4.46
C VAL A 504 -42.59 2.49 -5.45
N LEU A 505 -42.45 2.77 -6.74
CA LEU A 505 -42.34 1.75 -7.79
C LEU A 505 -41.14 0.82 -7.55
N GLY A 506 -39.94 1.38 -7.32
CA GLY A 506 -38.74 0.61 -6.99
C GLY A 506 -38.89 -0.20 -5.71
N THR A 507 -39.60 0.31 -4.71
CA THR A 507 -39.92 -0.43 -3.48
C THR A 507 -40.81 -1.64 -3.76
N MET A 508 -41.78 -1.51 -4.66
CA MET A 508 -42.65 -2.62 -5.07
C MET A 508 -41.89 -3.67 -5.90
N MET A 509 -40.95 -3.24 -6.76
CA MET A 509 -40.02 -4.15 -7.45
C MET A 509 -39.20 -4.96 -6.45
N LEU A 510 -38.66 -4.28 -5.42
CA LEU A 510 -37.91 -4.92 -4.35
C LEU A 510 -38.79 -5.88 -3.54
N GLU A 511 -40.04 -5.52 -3.21
CA GLU A 511 -40.98 -6.40 -2.49
C GLU A 511 -41.23 -7.71 -3.25
N ARG A 512 -41.36 -7.63 -4.58
CA ARG A 512 -41.59 -8.78 -5.47
C ARG A 512 -40.32 -9.59 -5.80
N ASN A 513 -39.16 -9.24 -5.25
CA ASN A 513 -37.86 -9.84 -5.58
C ASN A 513 -37.48 -9.69 -7.07
N GLU A 514 -37.99 -8.65 -7.74
CA GLU A 514 -37.60 -8.36 -9.12
C GLU A 514 -36.26 -7.62 -9.18
N VAL A 515 -35.86 -7.02 -8.06
CA VAL A 515 -34.53 -6.47 -7.78
C VAL A 515 -34.14 -6.85 -6.36
N ASP A 516 -32.85 -6.78 -6.06
CA ASP A 516 -32.26 -7.25 -4.79
C ASP A 516 -32.05 -6.11 -3.79
N GLY A 517 -32.01 -4.86 -4.24
CA GLY A 517 -31.93 -3.68 -3.37
C GLY A 517 -32.27 -2.37 -4.06
N LEU A 518 -32.40 -1.30 -3.27
CA LEU A 518 -32.80 0.05 -3.74
C LEU A 518 -31.86 1.13 -3.19
N VAL A 519 -31.40 2.02 -4.06
CA VAL A 519 -30.63 3.23 -3.68
C VAL A 519 -31.28 4.47 -4.28
N SER A 520 -31.59 5.47 -3.44
CA SER A 520 -32.23 6.74 -3.82
C SER A 520 -31.80 7.87 -2.88
N GLY A 521 -32.11 9.13 -3.19
CA GLY A 521 -31.87 10.28 -2.30
C GLY A 521 -30.93 11.36 -2.87
N ALA A 522 -30.42 11.17 -4.10
CA ALA A 522 -29.62 12.17 -4.79
C ALA A 522 -30.43 13.45 -5.08
N VAL A 523 -31.76 13.32 -5.24
CA VAL A 523 -32.70 14.44 -5.36
C VAL A 523 -33.84 14.38 -4.32
N HIS A 524 -34.26 13.19 -3.88
CA HIS A 524 -35.31 13.05 -2.89
C HIS A 524 -34.88 13.44 -1.46
N THR A 525 -35.85 13.70 -0.58
CA THR A 525 -35.57 13.82 0.85
C THR A 525 -35.41 12.42 1.47
N THR A 526 -34.58 12.27 2.49
CA THR A 526 -34.46 11.02 3.29
C THR A 526 -35.83 10.48 3.72
N ALA A 527 -36.76 11.36 4.12
CA ALA A 527 -38.11 10.97 4.49
C ALA A 527 -38.89 10.35 3.31
N ASN A 528 -38.72 10.85 2.08
CA ASN A 528 -39.37 10.30 0.89
C ASN A 528 -38.69 8.99 0.44
N THR A 529 -37.37 8.86 0.61
CA THR A 529 -36.65 7.61 0.31
C THR A 529 -37.07 6.47 1.25
N ILE A 530 -37.24 6.75 2.55
CA ILE A 530 -37.40 5.71 3.57
C ILE A 530 -38.86 5.35 3.87
N ARG A 531 -39.78 6.30 3.70
CA ARG A 531 -41.20 6.09 4.02
C ARG A 531 -41.84 4.93 3.23
N PRO A 532 -41.68 4.82 1.90
CA PRO A 532 -42.29 3.70 1.16
C PRO A 532 -41.75 2.33 1.59
N PRO A 533 -40.42 2.11 1.70
CA PRO A 533 -39.88 0.88 2.25
C PRO A 533 -40.38 0.53 3.65
N MET A 534 -40.51 1.51 4.56
CA MET A 534 -41.07 1.25 5.90
C MET A 534 -42.52 0.77 5.85
N GLN A 535 -43.29 1.27 4.90
CA GLN A 535 -44.72 0.93 4.76
C GLN A 535 -44.94 -0.42 4.07
N ILE A 536 -44.05 -0.80 3.14
CA ILE A 536 -44.20 -1.95 2.25
C ILE A 536 -43.32 -3.13 2.72
N ILE A 537 -42.00 -2.90 2.86
CA ILE A 537 -41.00 -3.93 3.19
C ILE A 537 -40.95 -4.22 4.70
N LYS A 538 -41.03 -3.17 5.52
CA LYS A 538 -40.97 -3.21 7.00
C LYS A 538 -39.61 -3.69 7.55
N THR A 539 -39.51 -3.78 8.87
CA THR A 539 -38.32 -4.28 9.56
C THR A 539 -38.12 -5.79 9.38
N ALA A 540 -36.87 -6.22 9.52
CA ALA A 540 -36.49 -7.63 9.59
C ALA A 540 -37.10 -8.29 10.84
N PRO A 541 -37.35 -9.61 10.82
CA PRO A 541 -37.78 -10.34 12.01
C PRO A 541 -36.79 -10.14 13.16
N GLY A 542 -37.30 -9.77 14.35
CA GLY A 542 -36.46 -9.49 15.52
C GLY A 542 -35.93 -8.05 15.61
N SER A 543 -36.06 -7.23 14.56
CA SER A 543 -35.75 -5.80 14.61
C SER A 543 -37.00 -4.97 14.91
N SER A 544 -36.93 -4.14 15.95
CA SER A 544 -38.01 -3.24 16.34
C SER A 544 -37.92 -1.86 15.67
N LEU A 545 -36.72 -1.48 15.23
CA LEU A 545 -36.47 -0.22 14.53
C LEU A 545 -35.44 -0.38 13.40
N ILE A 546 -35.41 0.65 12.55
CA ILE A 546 -34.41 0.85 11.51
C ILE A 546 -33.43 1.89 12.05
N SER A 547 -32.14 1.66 11.85
CA SER A 547 -31.09 2.61 12.19
C SER A 547 -30.18 2.85 11.00
N SER A 548 -29.19 3.74 11.15
CA SER A 548 -28.22 3.99 10.09
C SER A 548 -26.80 4.01 10.63
N ILE A 549 -25.85 3.60 9.79
CA ILE A 549 -24.43 3.80 10.05
C ILE A 549 -23.73 4.53 8.91
N PHE A 550 -22.65 5.21 9.26
CA PHE A 550 -21.66 5.71 8.31
C PHE A 550 -20.33 5.01 8.55
N PHE A 551 -19.66 4.61 7.47
CA PHE A 551 -18.26 4.25 7.50
C PHE A 551 -17.43 5.52 7.32
N MET A 552 -16.76 5.93 8.39
CA MET A 552 -15.87 7.09 8.41
C MET A 552 -14.46 6.63 8.05
N LEU A 553 -13.98 6.99 6.85
CA LEU A 553 -12.67 6.60 6.36
C LEU A 553 -11.61 7.58 6.86
N LEU A 554 -11.09 7.36 8.08
CA LEU A 554 -9.98 8.15 8.62
C LEU A 554 -8.65 7.68 8.00
N PRO A 555 -7.59 8.53 8.01
CA PRO A 555 -6.33 8.22 7.32
C PRO A 555 -5.68 6.89 7.71
N ASP A 556 -5.87 6.46 8.97
CA ASP A 556 -5.22 5.27 9.53
C ASP A 556 -6.17 4.07 9.73
N GLN A 557 -7.48 4.29 9.67
CA GLN A 557 -8.50 3.26 9.95
C GLN A 557 -9.90 3.69 9.51
N VAL A 558 -10.79 2.71 9.31
CA VAL A 558 -12.22 2.94 9.14
C VAL A 558 -12.95 2.77 10.47
N LEU A 559 -13.81 3.75 10.82
CA LEU A 559 -14.69 3.70 11.98
C LEU A 559 -16.17 3.64 11.54
N VAL A 560 -17.03 3.09 12.39
CA VAL A 560 -18.48 3.00 12.15
C VAL A 560 -19.21 3.92 13.11
N TYR A 561 -20.00 4.86 12.58
CA TYR A 561 -20.77 5.83 13.35
C TYR A 561 -22.26 5.54 13.19
N GLY A 562 -23.00 5.32 14.28
CA GLY A 562 -24.46 5.11 14.24
C GLY A 562 -25.14 5.59 15.51
N ASP A 563 -26.43 5.87 15.57
CA ASP A 563 -27.26 6.31 14.46
C ASP A 563 -26.98 7.80 14.15
N CYS A 564 -26.96 8.17 12.87
CA CYS A 564 -26.65 9.53 12.43
C CYS A 564 -27.68 10.12 11.45
N ALA A 565 -28.72 9.38 11.08
CA ALA A 565 -29.71 9.82 10.09
C ALA A 565 -31.18 9.54 10.43
N ILE A 566 -31.51 8.55 11.26
CA ILE A 566 -32.89 8.04 11.35
C ILE A 566 -33.61 8.42 12.64
N ASN A 567 -33.06 8.07 13.80
CA ASN A 567 -33.79 8.13 15.08
C ASN A 567 -33.44 9.40 15.87
N PRO A 568 -34.37 10.38 16.00
CA PRO A 568 -34.07 11.65 16.64
C PRO A 568 -33.63 11.55 18.10
N ASP A 569 -34.39 10.80 18.90
CA ASP A 569 -34.12 10.57 20.32
C ASP A 569 -34.52 9.13 20.69
N PRO A 570 -33.60 8.15 20.50
CA PRO A 570 -33.88 6.75 20.79
C PRO A 570 -33.99 6.49 22.29
N THR A 571 -34.88 5.58 22.70
CA THR A 571 -34.94 5.06 24.08
C THR A 571 -33.74 4.17 24.41
N ALA A 572 -33.55 3.79 25.68
CA ALA A 572 -32.44 2.92 26.07
C ALA A 572 -32.47 1.56 25.35
N GLU A 573 -33.66 0.96 25.18
CA GLU A 573 -33.84 -0.31 24.46
C GLU A 573 -33.53 -0.17 22.97
N GLN A 574 -33.97 0.94 22.35
CA GLN A 574 -33.70 1.22 20.95
C GLN A 574 -32.21 1.48 20.73
N LEU A 575 -31.56 2.23 21.63
CA LEU A 575 -30.13 2.52 21.58
C LEU A 575 -29.29 1.24 21.76
N ALA A 576 -29.71 0.33 22.63
CA ALA A 576 -29.10 -1.00 22.77
C ALA A 576 -29.22 -1.83 21.47
N GLU A 577 -30.37 -1.76 20.79
CA GLU A 577 -30.59 -2.44 19.51
C GLU A 577 -29.74 -1.81 18.39
N ILE A 578 -29.64 -0.48 18.31
CA ILE A 578 -28.75 0.23 17.37
C ILE A 578 -27.29 -0.23 17.56
N ALA A 579 -26.85 -0.37 18.81
CA ALA A 579 -25.50 -0.82 19.12
C ALA A 579 -25.22 -2.25 18.60
N ILE A 580 -26.16 -3.16 18.77
CA ILE A 580 -26.06 -4.53 18.27
C ILE A 580 -26.06 -4.54 16.73
N GLN A 581 -26.99 -3.84 16.09
CA GLN A 581 -27.07 -3.74 14.62
C GLN A 581 -25.79 -3.13 14.02
N SER A 582 -25.23 -2.11 14.68
CA SER A 582 -23.98 -1.45 14.28
C SER A 582 -22.77 -2.39 14.42
N ALA A 583 -22.71 -3.18 15.50
CA ALA A 583 -21.67 -4.16 15.72
C ALA A 583 -21.70 -5.29 14.68
N ASP A 584 -22.89 -5.84 14.41
CA ASP A 584 -23.07 -6.90 13.41
C ASP A 584 -22.70 -6.40 12.02
N SER A 585 -23.07 -5.17 11.68
CA SER A 585 -22.66 -4.55 10.41
C SER A 585 -21.15 -4.34 10.35
N ALA A 586 -20.52 -3.80 11.38
CA ALA A 586 -19.07 -3.62 11.41
C ALA A 586 -18.35 -4.96 11.14
N ALA A 587 -18.76 -6.02 11.83
CA ALA A 587 -18.21 -7.36 11.64
C ALA A 587 -18.41 -7.88 10.21
N ALA A 588 -19.60 -7.68 9.64
CA ALA A 588 -19.93 -8.12 8.29
C ALA A 588 -19.07 -7.44 7.20
N PHE A 589 -18.58 -6.23 7.47
CA PHE A 589 -17.66 -5.49 6.60
C PHE A 589 -16.17 -5.66 7.00
N GLY A 590 -15.85 -6.63 7.86
CA GLY A 590 -14.48 -6.96 8.25
C GLY A 590 -13.86 -6.03 9.30
N ILE A 591 -14.67 -5.18 9.94
CA ILE A 591 -14.25 -4.31 11.04
C ILE A 591 -14.56 -5.02 12.35
N GLU A 592 -13.53 -5.32 13.16
CA GLU A 592 -13.73 -5.94 14.48
C GLU A 592 -14.55 -5.01 15.39
N PRO A 593 -15.73 -5.42 15.88
CA PRO A 593 -16.63 -4.54 16.62
C PRO A 593 -16.13 -4.30 18.06
N ARG A 594 -15.76 -3.06 18.36
CA ARG A 594 -15.48 -2.53 19.69
C ARG A 594 -16.38 -1.31 19.89
N VAL A 595 -17.51 -1.53 20.53
CA VAL A 595 -18.64 -0.61 20.55
C VAL A 595 -18.53 0.35 21.73
N ALA A 596 -18.34 1.63 21.43
CA ALA A 596 -18.39 2.71 22.41
C ALA A 596 -19.78 3.37 22.39
N MET A 597 -20.48 3.31 23.52
CA MET A 597 -21.73 4.03 23.71
C MET A 597 -21.41 5.47 24.15
N ILE A 598 -21.60 6.42 23.24
CA ILE A 598 -21.11 7.79 23.38
C ILE A 598 -22.01 8.63 24.29
N SER A 599 -21.39 9.41 25.15
CA SER A 599 -22.05 10.37 26.03
C SER A 599 -21.10 11.54 26.34
N TYR A 600 -21.62 12.59 26.98
CA TYR A 600 -20.78 13.68 27.50
C TYR A 600 -20.06 13.32 28.81
N SER A 601 -20.31 12.14 29.38
CA SER A 601 -19.66 11.61 30.60
C SER A 601 -19.04 10.24 30.38
N THR A 602 -18.02 9.90 31.19
CA THR A 602 -17.34 8.60 31.18
C THR A 602 -17.55 7.88 32.52
N GLY A 603 -17.99 6.63 32.48
CA GLY A 603 -18.17 5.78 33.66
C GLY A 603 -19.22 6.33 34.65
N THR A 604 -18.83 6.53 35.91
CA THR A 604 -19.71 7.03 36.98
C THR A 604 -19.53 8.53 37.28
N SER A 605 -18.72 9.24 36.49
CA SER A 605 -18.30 10.63 36.79
C SER A 605 -19.42 11.67 36.62
N GLY A 606 -20.43 11.39 35.80
CA GLY A 606 -21.56 12.27 35.52
C GLY A 606 -22.89 11.62 35.82
N ALA A 607 -23.85 12.43 36.26
CA ALA A 607 -25.24 12.06 36.51
C ALA A 607 -26.15 12.94 35.67
N GLY A 608 -27.19 12.35 35.08
CA GLY A 608 -28.14 13.02 34.21
C GLY A 608 -28.98 12.01 33.42
N ALA A 609 -30.16 12.42 32.97
CA ALA A 609 -31.08 11.54 32.25
C ALA A 609 -30.44 10.92 31.00
N ASP A 610 -29.72 11.72 30.22
CA ASP A 610 -29.04 11.23 29.01
C ASP A 610 -27.88 10.27 29.30
N VAL A 611 -27.17 10.48 30.41
CA VAL A 611 -26.08 9.57 30.84
C VAL A 611 -26.66 8.25 31.32
N GLU A 612 -27.76 8.30 32.09
CA GLU A 612 -28.44 7.11 32.57
C GLU A 612 -29.06 6.32 31.42
N LYS A 613 -29.65 6.98 30.43
CA LYS A 613 -30.15 6.37 29.19
C LYS A 613 -29.06 5.55 28.48
N VAL A 614 -27.87 6.13 28.31
CA VAL A 614 -26.73 5.44 27.68
C VAL A 614 -26.22 4.29 28.54
N ARG A 615 -26.20 4.45 29.87
CA ARG A 615 -25.80 3.41 30.82
C ARG A 615 -26.74 2.22 30.77
N GLU A 616 -28.05 2.47 30.86
CA GLU A 616 -29.09 1.46 30.74
C GLU A 616 -29.02 0.73 29.39
N ALA A 617 -28.87 1.48 28.28
CA ALA A 617 -28.69 0.89 26.95
C ALA A 617 -27.46 -0.03 26.87
N THR A 618 -26.35 0.37 27.50
CA THR A 618 -25.11 -0.43 27.53
C THR A 618 -25.34 -1.76 28.26
N GLU A 619 -25.99 -1.74 29.43
CA GLU A 619 -26.29 -2.95 30.20
C GLU A 619 -27.29 -3.86 29.49
N LEU A 620 -28.31 -3.29 28.84
CA LEU A 620 -29.26 -4.04 28.02
C LEU A 620 -28.58 -4.73 26.84
N ALA A 621 -27.66 -4.05 26.15
CA ALA A 621 -26.92 -4.62 25.03
C ALA A 621 -25.99 -5.77 25.50
N LYS A 622 -25.26 -5.57 26.62
CA LYS A 622 -24.43 -6.62 27.24
C LYS A 622 -25.25 -7.85 27.65
N ALA A 623 -26.43 -7.64 28.22
CA ALA A 623 -27.31 -8.73 28.63
C ALA A 623 -27.84 -9.54 27.44
N LYS A 624 -28.19 -8.86 26.33
CA LYS A 624 -28.69 -9.51 25.10
C LYS A 624 -27.58 -10.21 24.31
N ARG A 625 -26.38 -9.63 24.27
CA ARG A 625 -25.22 -10.11 23.50
C ARG A 625 -23.94 -10.08 24.34
N PRO A 626 -23.75 -11.06 25.27
CA PRO A 626 -22.57 -11.11 26.13
C PRO A 626 -21.24 -11.31 25.38
N ASP A 627 -21.31 -11.73 24.11
CA ASP A 627 -20.17 -11.88 23.21
C ASP A 627 -19.64 -10.56 22.65
N LEU A 628 -20.45 -9.48 22.66
CA LEU A 628 -20.05 -8.19 22.10
C LEU A 628 -19.10 -7.43 23.04
N ILE A 629 -18.00 -6.92 22.46
CA ILE A 629 -17.08 -6.03 23.15
C ILE A 629 -17.69 -4.62 23.13
N ILE A 630 -18.47 -4.29 24.17
CA ILE A 630 -19.20 -3.03 24.29
C ILE A 630 -18.94 -2.37 25.65
N ASP A 631 -18.80 -1.04 25.66
CA ASP A 631 -18.68 -0.28 26.90
C ASP A 631 -19.25 1.14 26.77
N GLY A 632 -19.65 1.70 27.90
CA GLY A 632 -20.46 2.90 27.95
C GLY A 632 -20.96 3.23 29.36
N PRO A 633 -21.32 4.50 29.63
CA PRO A 633 -21.15 5.67 28.78
C PRO A 633 -19.67 6.08 28.67
N LEU A 634 -19.23 6.47 27.47
CA LEU A 634 -17.88 6.95 27.20
C LEU A 634 -17.91 8.32 26.49
N GLN A 635 -17.03 9.22 26.89
CA GLN A 635 -16.76 10.40 26.09
C GLN A 635 -15.98 10.03 24.82
N TYR A 636 -16.14 10.84 23.77
CA TYR A 636 -15.49 10.59 22.48
C TYR A 636 -13.96 10.53 22.59
N ASP A 637 -13.35 11.39 23.40
CA ASP A 637 -11.90 11.39 23.65
C ASP A 637 -11.43 10.11 24.35
N ALA A 638 -12.18 9.62 25.34
CA ALA A 638 -11.92 8.35 26.02
C ALA A 638 -12.14 7.14 25.09
N ALA A 639 -13.07 7.21 24.14
CA ALA A 639 -13.33 6.14 23.18
C ALA A 639 -12.19 6.00 22.14
N ILE A 640 -11.63 7.12 21.66
CA ILE A 640 -10.65 7.13 20.56
C ILE A 640 -9.18 7.23 20.99
N MET A 641 -8.86 7.95 22.09
CA MET A 641 -7.47 8.22 22.47
C MET A 641 -7.00 7.30 23.61
N GLU A 642 -6.00 6.46 23.34
CA GLU A 642 -5.49 5.49 24.32
C GLU A 642 -4.93 6.14 25.60
N ASN A 643 -4.26 7.28 25.48
CA ASN A 643 -3.75 8.03 26.63
C ASN A 643 -4.86 8.57 27.54
N VAL A 644 -5.98 9.04 26.96
CA VAL A 644 -7.16 9.51 27.71
C VAL A 644 -7.90 8.33 28.33
N ALA A 645 -8.04 7.23 27.58
CA ALA A 645 -8.65 5.99 28.05
C ALA A 645 -7.96 5.45 29.31
N LYS A 646 -6.62 5.44 29.34
CA LYS A 646 -5.83 5.02 30.52
C LYS A 646 -6.14 5.84 31.79
N SER A 647 -6.56 7.09 31.63
CA SER A 647 -6.93 7.96 32.74
C SER A 647 -8.40 7.83 33.13
N LYS A 648 -9.32 7.91 32.14
CA LYS A 648 -10.76 7.98 32.38
C LYS A 648 -11.46 6.62 32.50
N ALA A 649 -10.94 5.58 31.84
CA ALA A 649 -11.55 4.25 31.78
C ALA A 649 -10.48 3.12 31.63
N PRO A 650 -9.54 2.98 32.59
CA PRO A 650 -8.37 2.10 32.45
C PRO A 650 -8.70 0.61 32.27
N ASN A 651 -9.83 0.16 32.82
CA ASN A 651 -10.24 -1.24 32.78
C ASN A 651 -11.20 -1.55 31.61
N SER A 652 -11.51 -0.57 30.76
CA SER A 652 -12.43 -0.75 29.65
C SER A 652 -11.78 -1.56 28.52
N PRO A 653 -12.46 -2.59 27.98
CA PRO A 653 -11.98 -3.31 26.80
C PRO A 653 -12.17 -2.52 25.48
N VAL A 654 -12.89 -1.39 25.53
CA VAL A 654 -13.26 -0.55 24.38
C VAL A 654 -12.52 0.79 24.38
N ALA A 655 -12.36 1.44 25.54
CA ALA A 655 -11.78 2.79 25.60
C ALA A 655 -10.39 2.86 24.94
N GLY A 656 -10.18 3.87 24.09
CA GLY A 656 -8.97 4.08 23.29
C GLY A 656 -8.80 3.10 22.12
N LYS A 657 -9.75 2.18 21.92
CA LYS A 657 -9.71 1.10 20.92
C LYS A 657 -11.05 0.96 20.19
N ALA A 658 -11.97 1.91 20.34
CA ALA A 658 -13.30 1.82 19.77
C ALA A 658 -13.24 1.85 18.24
N THR A 659 -14.02 0.98 17.60
CA THR A 659 -14.18 0.92 16.14
C THR A 659 -15.61 1.27 15.73
N VAL A 660 -16.57 1.13 16.65
CA VAL A 660 -17.99 1.44 16.45
C VAL A 660 -18.41 2.46 17.50
N PHE A 661 -19.00 3.56 17.07
CA PHE A 661 -19.40 4.70 17.89
C PHE A 661 -20.91 4.83 17.81
N VAL A 662 -21.58 4.60 18.94
CA VAL A 662 -23.04 4.68 19.04
C VAL A 662 -23.44 5.98 19.72
N PHE A 663 -24.04 6.90 18.98
CA PHE A 663 -24.44 8.22 19.46
C PHE A 663 -25.79 8.19 20.18
N PRO A 664 -25.97 9.02 21.23
CA PRO A 664 -27.14 8.97 22.10
C PRO A 664 -28.41 9.54 21.47
N ASP A 665 -28.27 10.36 20.43
CA ASP A 665 -29.34 11.06 19.71
C ASP A 665 -28.86 11.55 18.33
N LEU A 666 -29.81 11.93 17.47
CA LEU A 666 -29.53 12.35 16.09
C LEU A 666 -28.80 13.67 15.99
N ASN A 667 -29.02 14.64 16.90
CA ASN A 667 -28.32 15.92 16.85
C ASN A 667 -26.83 15.68 17.09
N THR A 668 -26.50 14.89 18.12
CA THR A 668 -25.12 14.52 18.43
C THR A 668 -24.51 13.76 17.25
N GLY A 669 -25.16 12.69 16.77
CA GLY A 669 -24.64 11.88 15.66
C GLY A 669 -24.44 12.68 14.36
N ASN A 670 -25.48 13.38 13.91
CA ASN A 670 -25.47 14.12 12.64
C ASN A 670 -24.44 15.25 12.64
N THR A 671 -24.39 16.05 13.71
CA THR A 671 -23.43 17.14 13.83
C THR A 671 -22.00 16.60 13.92
N THR A 672 -21.76 15.53 14.69
CA THR A 672 -20.41 14.98 14.84
C THR A 672 -19.87 14.39 13.55
N TYR A 673 -20.60 13.52 12.84
CA TYR A 673 -20.04 12.93 11.61
C TYR A 673 -19.76 14.00 10.55
N LYS A 674 -20.64 15.01 10.39
CA LYS A 674 -20.44 16.09 9.43
C LYS A 674 -19.28 16.99 9.81
N ALA A 675 -19.14 17.31 11.10
CA ALA A 675 -18.00 18.09 11.59
C ALA A 675 -16.69 17.35 11.30
N VAL A 676 -16.62 16.05 11.61
CA VAL A 676 -15.43 15.22 11.33
C VAL A 676 -15.17 15.13 9.82
N GLN A 677 -16.19 14.86 9.01
CA GLN A 677 -16.09 14.78 7.56
C GLN A 677 -15.52 16.07 6.95
N ARG A 678 -16.08 17.23 7.32
CA ARG A 678 -15.73 18.52 6.72
C ARG A 678 -14.46 19.12 7.27
N SER A 679 -14.17 18.95 8.55
CA SER A 679 -12.96 19.51 9.17
C SER A 679 -11.70 18.71 8.85
N ALA A 680 -11.83 17.41 8.57
CA ALA A 680 -10.69 16.55 8.23
C ALA A 680 -10.65 16.12 6.76
N ASP A 681 -11.53 16.68 5.91
CA ASP A 681 -11.67 16.38 4.47
C ASP A 681 -11.70 14.86 4.20
N LEU A 682 -12.54 14.16 4.97
CA LEU A 682 -12.63 12.71 4.94
C LEU A 682 -13.78 12.25 4.05
N VAL A 683 -13.58 11.10 3.41
CA VAL A 683 -14.68 10.40 2.75
C VAL A 683 -15.49 9.63 3.79
N SER A 684 -16.81 9.73 3.68
CA SER A 684 -17.75 8.98 4.52
C SER A 684 -18.68 8.20 3.61
N ILE A 685 -18.77 6.89 3.80
CA ILE A 685 -19.66 6.04 3.02
C ILE A 685 -20.93 5.78 3.83
N GLY A 686 -22.08 6.19 3.30
CA GLY A 686 -23.39 6.02 3.95
C GLY A 686 -24.34 7.22 3.72
N PRO A 687 -25.50 7.24 4.39
CA PRO A 687 -25.92 6.30 5.44
C PRO A 687 -26.27 4.92 4.90
N MET A 688 -25.79 3.87 5.56
CA MET A 688 -26.25 2.50 5.34
C MET A 688 -27.35 2.18 6.35
N LEU A 689 -28.56 1.90 5.88
CA LEU A 689 -29.69 1.54 6.74
C LEU A 689 -29.57 0.10 7.23
N GLN A 690 -30.01 -0.13 8.46
CA GLN A 690 -29.94 -1.40 9.17
C GLN A 690 -31.31 -1.79 9.72
N GLY A 691 -31.56 -3.09 9.91
CA GLY A 691 -32.81 -3.59 10.49
C GLY A 691 -34.00 -3.67 9.52
N MET A 692 -33.78 -3.36 8.24
CA MET A 692 -34.77 -3.55 7.17
C MET A 692 -34.79 -4.99 6.67
N ARG A 693 -35.96 -5.50 6.27
CA ARG A 693 -36.09 -6.87 5.74
C ARG A 693 -35.43 -7.07 4.38
N LYS A 694 -35.43 -6.02 3.56
CA LYS A 694 -34.75 -5.96 2.27
C LYS A 694 -33.93 -4.68 2.21
N PRO A 695 -32.76 -4.69 1.55
CA PRO A 695 -31.81 -3.60 1.63
C PRO A 695 -32.28 -2.39 0.82
N VAL A 696 -32.32 -1.26 1.51
CA VAL A 696 -32.69 0.05 0.98
C VAL A 696 -31.73 1.04 1.60
N ASN A 697 -31.09 1.88 0.80
CA ASN A 697 -30.21 2.93 1.30
C ASN A 697 -30.57 4.30 0.75
N ASP A 698 -30.33 5.32 1.57
CA ASP A 698 -30.54 6.72 1.23
C ASP A 698 -29.20 7.37 0.88
N LEU A 699 -29.24 8.30 -0.06
CA LEU A 699 -28.12 9.15 -0.44
C LEU A 699 -28.32 10.54 0.14
N SER A 700 -27.21 11.21 0.45
CA SER A 700 -27.24 12.65 0.65
C SER A 700 -27.46 13.35 -0.70
N ARG A 701 -28.27 14.40 -0.74
CA ARG A 701 -28.40 15.25 -1.93
C ARG A 701 -27.07 15.84 -2.42
N GLY A 702 -26.11 16.00 -1.51
CA GLY A 702 -24.74 16.43 -1.82
C GLY A 702 -23.78 15.29 -2.15
N ALA A 703 -24.26 14.06 -2.35
CA ALA A 703 -23.43 12.90 -2.67
C ALA A 703 -22.66 13.11 -3.98
N LEU A 704 -21.40 12.70 -3.97
CA LEU A 704 -20.54 12.60 -5.15
C LEU A 704 -20.82 11.29 -5.89
N VAL A 705 -20.33 11.16 -7.13
CA VAL A 705 -20.49 9.94 -7.92
C VAL A 705 -19.94 8.71 -7.17
N ASP A 706 -18.78 8.86 -6.54
CA ASP A 706 -18.16 7.79 -5.76
C ASP A 706 -19.02 7.37 -4.56
N ASP A 707 -19.67 8.32 -3.87
CA ASP A 707 -20.58 8.01 -2.76
C ASP A 707 -21.74 7.12 -3.23
N ILE A 708 -22.28 7.39 -4.44
CA ILE A 708 -23.33 6.59 -5.05
C ILE A 708 -22.81 5.19 -5.41
N VAL A 709 -21.63 5.09 -6.02
CA VAL A 709 -20.99 3.81 -6.36
C VAL A 709 -20.82 2.94 -5.11
N TYR A 710 -20.28 3.49 -4.02
CA TYR A 710 -20.09 2.73 -2.79
C TYR A 710 -21.42 2.41 -2.08
N THR A 711 -22.43 3.27 -2.16
CA THR A 711 -23.75 2.98 -1.60
C THR A 711 -24.46 1.85 -2.36
N ILE A 712 -24.30 1.80 -3.69
CA ILE A 712 -24.75 0.67 -4.52
C ILE A 712 -24.02 -0.62 -4.11
N ALA A 713 -22.69 -0.54 -3.93
CA ALA A 713 -21.90 -1.68 -3.47
C ALA A 713 -22.38 -2.19 -2.10
N LEU A 714 -22.57 -1.29 -1.11
CA LEU A 714 -23.10 -1.63 0.21
C LEU A 714 -24.46 -2.32 0.12
N THR A 715 -25.37 -1.77 -0.68
CA THR A 715 -26.72 -2.33 -0.88
C THR A 715 -26.66 -3.74 -1.47
N GLY A 716 -25.78 -3.97 -2.45
CA GLY A 716 -25.56 -5.30 -3.02
C GLY A 716 -25.00 -6.30 -2.01
N ILE A 717 -24.09 -5.87 -1.15
CA ILE A 717 -23.53 -6.71 -0.08
C ILE A 717 -24.61 -7.07 0.96
N GLN A 718 -25.40 -6.08 1.39
CA GLN A 718 -26.52 -6.32 2.32
C GLN A 718 -27.55 -7.29 1.74
N ALA A 719 -27.82 -7.22 0.42
CA ALA A 719 -28.72 -8.16 -0.25
C ALA A 719 -28.20 -9.59 -0.22
N ALA A 720 -26.90 -9.79 -0.49
CA ALA A 720 -26.29 -11.12 -0.39
C ALA A 720 -26.36 -11.68 1.04
N GLN A 721 -26.13 -10.85 2.05
CA GLN A 721 -26.23 -11.26 3.45
C GLN A 721 -27.66 -11.63 3.86
N ALA A 722 -28.66 -10.89 3.37
CA ALA A 722 -30.07 -11.19 3.62
C ALA A 722 -30.47 -12.56 3.04
N ASP A 723 -29.93 -12.92 1.87
CA ASP A 723 -30.18 -14.22 1.24
C ASP A 723 -29.54 -15.39 2.00
N GLU A 724 -28.39 -15.18 2.66
CA GLU A 724 -27.75 -16.21 3.50
C GLU A 724 -28.50 -16.48 4.80
N GLN A 725 -29.33 -15.52 5.26
CA GLN A 725 -30.10 -15.60 6.51
C GLN A 725 -31.56 -16.08 6.30
N ALA A 726 -32.05 -16.04 5.05
CA ALA A 726 -33.39 -16.48 4.65
C ALA A 726 -33.45 -17.99 4.41
#